data_AF-A0A0D8Y4R8-F1
#
_entry.id   AF-A0A0D8Y4R8-F1
#
_cell.length_a   1.000
_cell.length_b   1.000
_cell.length_c   1.000
_cell.angle_alpha   90.00
_cell.angle_beta   90.00
_cell.angle_gamma   90.00
#
_symmetry.space_group_name_H-M   'P 1'
#
loop_
_entity.id
_entity.type
_entity.pdbx_description
1 polymer ?
#
loop_
_entity_poly.entity_id
_entity_poly.type
_entity_poly.pdbx_seq_one_letter_code
_entity_poly.pdbx_strand_id
1 'polypeptide(L)'
;MKRCAVGIHMLIVNGNFHISRRFCTLSSEQFTKSQKSTIIDPAVECLKYERKSPIEHVLLRPDTYVGSTTPSENRDEWVISEDGHRAEQMSLTYSSALLKIYDEILVNAADNKQRDIQMNEIQVDVDRENCLIAVYNNGRGLPIVVHPTEGIYVPTLIFGNLFTSSNYNDEESKVVGGRNGYGAKLCNIFSEKFMVETSSKECGLTFKQGVIVYNDESFPTDTIHTVEPSDKAGFCVAVIWTNNMRERSEPILTRTTESVDGTRITFRPDMKRFGAVTLDDDICKMFRKRAYDIAGTLRDVTVCYNGEQIKIASFREYVSLYSNKATSNLYVNASRKWQWAVDCSHEGFQQISFVNNIATTGGGTHVNYITDQLVNIIKPLVDTPTNRIRRSAIKHRLWVFVNVLIENPTFNSQSKNILTTPVLNFESKCLCDVSTVQKWAIESGLVEELMNNTFVKKQTQRKSKSPAIENLSNITKLEDANWAGDPILSQECRLFITEGDSAKALAVTGLEVVGRDRYGVFPIMGKPANVSRMSIEKVIASEEITNLLRILGLSYGVDYSAPENRLKLRYGGLIILTDQDEDGSHIKGLIINLLHTFWPQLLRYGFIWSFSTPLVHLGSQTLTFHSIDEFNQWKKDRTDTGKLVLKYYKGLGTSTSKEAREYFSKLDEHLVQFRYENDEDDSKIHLAFDRNRANDRKQWIRERLMDSFLDYPSSRSSTFKEFVDKELFRYSLLDLKAALVTTIVRLAQDFVGTNNLCMLEPVGQFGTRHEGGNDAANSRYIFTKLSPFTRLIFPLEDDNILKYMNEENQLVEPEWYCPIVPLILVNGAEGIATGWYTRVLSHNIFEVIDNVRRLIDGHQLKRMVPSFSDFSGSVKEIYENHYEIHGKFKFVPSLRKNTPFLTYVAL
;
A
#
# COMPACT_ATOMS: atom_id res chain seq x y z
N MET A 1 21.85 -46.07 -12.91
CA MET A 1 22.58 -46.31 -14.19
C MET A 1 21.77 -45.63 -15.30
N LYS A 2 22.24 -44.75 -16.19
CA LYS A 2 23.57 -44.41 -16.75
C LYS A 2 23.58 -42.87 -16.95
N ARG A 3 24.44 -42.09 -16.28
CA ARG A 3 25.74 -41.53 -16.74
C ARG A 3 25.76 -41.09 -18.22
N CYS A 4 25.68 -39.77 -18.43
CA CYS A 4 26.16 -39.10 -19.64
C CYS A 4 27.69 -39.18 -19.69
N ALA A 5 28.22 -39.70 -20.80
CA ALA A 5 29.61 -39.57 -21.19
C ALA A 5 29.64 -38.99 -22.60
N VAL A 6 30.40 -37.92 -22.77
CA VAL A 6 30.65 -37.21 -24.03
C VAL A 6 31.55 -38.08 -24.91
N GLY A 7 31.12 -38.39 -26.14
CA GLY A 7 31.90 -39.12 -27.13
C GLY A 7 32.71 -38.18 -28.02
N ILE A 8 34.02 -38.32 -27.96
CA ILE A 8 35.01 -37.74 -28.88
C ILE A 8 35.08 -38.65 -30.12
N HIS A 9 35.05 -38.08 -31.33
CA HIS A 9 35.47 -38.80 -32.54
C HIS A 9 36.90 -38.36 -32.92
N MET A 10 37.86 -39.26 -32.71
CA MET A 10 39.20 -39.21 -33.32
C MET A 10 39.20 -40.04 -34.61
N LEU A 11 39.83 -39.51 -35.66
CA LEU A 11 40.25 -40.26 -36.84
C LEU A 11 41.77 -40.32 -36.86
N ILE A 12 42.32 -41.53 -36.93
CA ILE A 12 43.75 -41.83 -37.05
C ILE A 12 44.02 -42.14 -38.52
N VAL A 13 44.99 -41.44 -39.12
CA VAL A 13 45.65 -41.91 -40.35
C VAL A 13 47.16 -41.71 -40.19
N ASN A 14 47.90 -42.82 -40.35
CA ASN A 14 49.36 -42.91 -40.42
C ASN A 14 50.17 -42.33 -39.26
N GLY A 15 49.80 -42.72 -38.04
CA GLY A 15 50.79 -43.01 -36.99
C GLY A 15 51.40 -41.86 -36.22
N ASN A 16 51.06 -40.58 -36.44
CA ASN A 16 51.38 -39.48 -35.50
C ASN A 16 50.44 -38.27 -35.64
N PHE A 17 50.08 -37.66 -34.51
CA PHE A 17 49.09 -36.58 -34.36
C PHE A 17 49.69 -35.19 -34.60
N HIS A 18 49.09 -34.36 -35.47
CA HIS A 18 49.35 -32.90 -35.54
C HIS A 18 48.13 -32.12 -36.09
N ILE A 19 47.74 -31.03 -35.40
CA ILE A 19 46.91 -29.95 -35.97
C ILE A 19 47.69 -28.63 -35.84
N SER A 20 47.91 -27.98 -36.99
CA SER A 20 48.54 -26.67 -37.18
C SER A 20 47.51 -25.70 -37.79
N ARG A 21 47.52 -24.44 -37.33
CA ARG A 21 46.68 -23.32 -37.82
C ARG A 21 47.50 -22.41 -38.78
N ARG A 22 46.94 -22.04 -39.94
CA ARG A 22 47.11 -20.77 -40.72
C ARG A 22 46.61 -20.99 -42.16
N PHE A 23 46.07 -20.06 -42.95
CA PHE A 23 45.43 -18.73 -42.85
C PHE A 23 44.97 -18.38 -44.31
N CYS A 24 44.25 -17.27 -44.50
CA CYS A 24 43.90 -16.55 -45.76
C CYS A 24 42.66 -17.02 -46.53
N THR A 25 41.79 -16.16 -47.13
CA THR A 25 41.63 -14.69 -47.24
C THR A 25 40.32 -14.46 -47.98
N LEU A 26 39.47 -13.51 -47.56
CA LEU A 26 38.52 -12.82 -48.46
C LEU A 26 38.44 -11.35 -48.03
N SER A 27 38.69 -10.47 -49.00
CA SER A 27 38.82 -9.02 -48.87
C SER A 27 37.50 -8.29 -49.16
N SER A 28 37.18 -7.35 -48.26
CA SER A 28 36.60 -5.99 -48.40
C SER A 28 36.04 -5.58 -49.78
N GLU A 29 34.88 -4.93 -49.91
CA GLU A 29 34.45 -3.70 -49.24
C GLU A 29 32.91 -3.54 -49.33
N GLN A 30 32.27 -3.08 -48.24
CA GLN A 30 31.34 -1.94 -48.18
C GLN A 30 30.43 -2.02 -46.94
N PHE A 31 30.23 -0.85 -46.32
CA PHE A 31 29.37 -0.51 -45.18
C PHE A 31 29.95 -0.59 -43.76
N THR A 32 30.73 0.46 -43.49
CA THR A 32 30.86 1.19 -42.23
C THR A 32 29.53 1.51 -41.51
N LYS A 33 29.41 1.13 -40.23
CA LYS A 33 28.99 1.99 -39.12
C LYS A 33 29.36 1.32 -37.78
N SER A 34 29.95 2.10 -36.88
CA SER A 34 30.69 1.65 -35.70
C SER A 34 29.82 0.99 -34.62
N GLN A 35 30.16 -0.23 -34.24
CA GLN A 35 29.95 -0.75 -32.88
C GLN A 35 31.32 -1.07 -32.28
N LYS A 36 31.72 -0.34 -31.24
CA LYS A 36 32.83 -0.73 -30.38
C LYS A 36 32.35 -1.93 -29.55
N SER A 37 32.69 -3.15 -29.96
CA SER A 37 32.58 -4.33 -29.12
C SER A 37 33.85 -4.45 -28.26
N THR A 38 33.69 -4.27 -26.95
CA THR A 38 34.76 -4.50 -25.99
C THR A 38 34.93 -6.01 -25.82
N ILE A 39 36.02 -6.57 -26.35
CA ILE A 39 36.40 -7.97 -26.08
C ILE A 39 36.81 -8.02 -24.60
N ILE A 40 36.00 -8.67 -23.76
CA ILE A 40 36.30 -8.85 -22.33
C ILE A 40 37.21 -10.08 -22.19
N ASP A 41 38.34 -9.91 -21.49
CA ASP A 41 39.29 -10.97 -21.20
C ASP A 41 38.67 -12.03 -20.26
N PRO A 42 38.62 -13.32 -20.65
CA PRO A 42 38.11 -14.40 -19.80
C PRO A 42 38.81 -14.52 -18.43
N ALA A 43 40.07 -14.08 -18.32
CA ALA A 43 40.79 -14.03 -17.04
C ALA A 43 40.30 -12.89 -16.13
N VAL A 44 39.77 -11.80 -16.70
CA VAL A 44 39.09 -10.74 -15.93
C VAL A 44 37.66 -11.16 -15.58
N GLU A 45 37.02 -11.97 -16.43
CA GLU A 45 35.70 -12.51 -16.18
C GLU A 45 35.69 -13.57 -15.07
N CYS A 46 36.72 -14.41 -14.95
CA CYS A 46 36.80 -15.40 -13.88
C CYS A 46 36.96 -14.76 -12.49
N LEU A 47 37.57 -13.57 -12.40
CA LEU A 47 37.68 -12.78 -11.16
C LEU A 47 36.33 -12.27 -10.63
N LYS A 48 35.26 -12.31 -11.43
CA LYS A 48 33.90 -11.97 -10.97
C LYS A 48 33.26 -13.06 -10.09
N TYR A 49 33.78 -14.28 -10.10
CA TYR A 49 33.22 -15.40 -9.34
C TYR A 49 33.96 -15.57 -8.02
N GLU A 50 33.26 -15.29 -6.92
CA GLU A 50 33.84 -15.33 -5.58
C GLU A 50 33.25 -16.49 -4.75
N ARG A 51 34.11 -17.20 -4.02
CA ARG A 51 33.68 -18.14 -2.97
C ARG A 51 33.81 -17.46 -1.61
N LYS A 52 32.70 -17.42 -0.86
CA LYS A 52 32.67 -16.89 0.52
C LYS A 52 32.66 -18.03 1.53
N SER A 53 33.24 -17.78 2.70
CA SER A 53 33.08 -18.67 3.86
C SER A 53 31.65 -18.58 4.42
N PRO A 54 31.18 -19.58 5.21
CA PRO A 54 29.83 -19.54 5.79
C PRO A 54 29.55 -18.29 6.63
N ILE A 55 30.50 -17.83 7.44
CA ILE A 55 30.35 -16.62 8.27
C ILE A 55 30.27 -15.37 7.39
N GLU A 56 31.13 -15.25 6.38
CA GLU A 56 31.08 -14.13 5.44
C GLU A 56 29.77 -14.10 4.65
N HIS A 57 29.25 -15.26 4.25
CA HIS A 57 27.97 -15.34 3.55
C HIS A 57 26.81 -14.89 4.45
N VAL A 58 26.77 -15.32 5.72
CA VAL A 58 25.77 -14.88 6.70
C VAL A 58 25.79 -13.36 6.87
N LEU A 59 26.98 -12.77 6.97
CA LEU A 59 27.15 -11.32 7.12
C LEU A 59 26.83 -10.54 5.83
N LEU A 60 27.09 -11.12 4.66
CA LEU A 60 26.82 -10.50 3.35
C LEU A 60 25.34 -10.60 2.96
N ARG A 61 24.66 -11.67 3.37
CA ARG A 61 23.26 -11.98 3.03
C ARG A 61 22.45 -12.31 4.30
N PRO A 62 22.26 -11.33 5.21
CA PRO A 62 21.56 -11.55 6.48
C PRO A 62 20.09 -11.98 6.30
N ASP A 63 19.43 -11.53 5.23
CA ASP A 63 18.00 -11.77 4.95
C ASP A 63 17.60 -13.25 4.98
N THR A 64 18.49 -14.14 4.51
CA THR A 64 18.20 -15.58 4.46
C THR A 64 18.30 -16.27 5.82
N TYR A 65 18.93 -15.63 6.81
CA TYR A 65 19.21 -16.22 8.12
C TYR A 65 18.44 -15.55 9.26
N VAL A 66 18.56 -14.23 9.39
CA VAL A 66 17.99 -13.44 10.49
C VAL A 66 16.96 -12.41 10.01
N GLY A 67 16.91 -12.13 8.71
CA GLY A 67 16.06 -11.09 8.13
C GLY A 67 16.85 -9.81 7.81
N SER A 68 16.14 -8.73 7.50
CA SER A 68 16.75 -7.47 7.10
C SER A 68 17.42 -6.78 8.28
N THR A 69 18.68 -6.38 8.09
CA THR A 69 19.46 -5.56 9.03
C THR A 69 19.07 -4.10 8.97
N THR A 70 18.51 -3.64 7.84
CA THR A 70 18.03 -2.26 7.68
C THR A 70 16.75 -2.04 8.49
N PRO A 71 16.66 -0.98 9.31
CA PRO A 71 15.42 -0.61 9.99
C PRO A 71 14.29 -0.40 8.98
N SER A 72 13.15 -1.04 9.20
CA SER A 72 11.96 -0.82 8.40
C SER A 72 11.11 0.26 9.07
N GLU A 73 10.83 1.35 8.36
CA GLU A 73 10.04 2.46 8.90
C GLU A 73 8.54 2.15 8.95
N ASN A 74 7.86 2.70 9.96
CA ASN A 74 6.40 2.72 10.12
C ASN A 74 5.73 1.33 10.08
N ARG A 75 6.24 0.37 10.84
CA ARG A 75 5.58 -0.93 11.04
C ARG A 75 4.56 -0.86 12.15
N ASP A 76 3.31 -1.17 11.83
CA ASP A 76 2.25 -1.30 12.83
C ASP A 76 2.45 -2.61 13.62
N GLU A 77 2.94 -2.48 14.84
CA GLU A 77 3.25 -3.59 15.74
C GLU A 77 2.48 -3.45 17.06
N TRP A 78 2.21 -4.58 17.70
CA TRP A 78 1.68 -4.59 19.05
C TRP A 78 2.81 -4.44 20.06
N VAL A 79 2.72 -3.43 20.92
CA VAL A 79 3.61 -3.23 22.06
C VAL A 79 2.87 -3.38 23.37
N ILE A 80 3.61 -3.70 24.43
CA ILE A 80 3.06 -3.70 25.78
C ILE A 80 3.28 -2.31 26.38
N SER A 81 2.20 -1.72 26.89
CA SER A 81 2.21 -0.47 27.64
C SER A 81 3.22 -0.50 28.80
N GLU A 82 3.71 0.66 29.21
CA GLU A 82 4.74 0.74 30.26
C GLU A 82 4.29 0.18 31.60
N ASP A 83 3.00 0.27 31.92
CA ASP A 83 2.38 -0.30 33.13
C ASP A 83 2.22 -1.84 33.04
N GLY A 84 2.41 -2.43 31.86
CA GLY A 84 2.32 -3.86 31.63
C GLY A 84 0.89 -4.40 31.61
N HIS A 85 -0.14 -3.55 31.59
CA HIS A 85 -1.54 -3.97 31.75
C HIS A 85 -2.31 -4.10 30.44
N ARG A 86 -1.84 -3.49 29.35
CA ARG A 86 -2.48 -3.52 28.03
C ARG A 86 -1.49 -3.60 26.88
N ALA A 87 -1.93 -4.17 25.76
CA ALA A 87 -1.24 -4.14 24.49
C ALA A 87 -1.82 -3.03 23.61
N GLU A 88 -0.96 -2.28 22.93
CA GLU A 88 -1.33 -1.14 22.09
C GLU A 88 -0.69 -1.28 20.71
N GLN A 89 -1.40 -0.87 19.66
CA GLN A 89 -0.79 -0.77 18.34
C GLN A 89 -0.01 0.53 18.23
N MET A 90 1.24 0.43 17.79
CA MET A 90 2.12 1.57 17.54
C MET A 90 2.86 1.37 16.22
N SER A 91 3.10 2.46 15.50
CA SER A 91 3.98 2.44 14.33
C SER A 91 5.42 2.60 14.80
N LEU A 92 6.24 1.57 14.59
CA LEU A 92 7.62 1.48 15.06
C LEU A 92 8.61 1.39 13.91
N THR A 93 9.84 1.83 14.16
CA THR A 93 10.96 1.68 13.22
C THR A 93 12.07 0.87 13.87
N TYR A 94 12.29 -0.37 13.42
CA TYR A 94 13.33 -1.23 13.96
C TYR A 94 13.85 -2.26 12.95
N SER A 95 15.01 -2.84 13.25
CA SER A 95 15.64 -3.88 12.45
C SER A 95 15.08 -5.26 12.78
N SER A 96 14.51 -5.95 11.78
CA SER A 96 13.96 -7.30 11.97
C SER A 96 15.02 -8.33 12.37
N ALA A 97 16.25 -8.16 11.85
CA ALA A 97 17.38 -9.01 12.20
C ALA A 97 17.81 -8.85 13.67
N LEU A 98 17.79 -7.62 14.19
CA LEU A 98 18.12 -7.33 15.59
C LEU A 98 17.12 -7.98 16.56
N LEU A 99 15.82 -7.85 16.26
CA LEU A 99 14.78 -8.56 17.01
C LEU A 99 14.98 -10.08 16.95
N LYS A 100 15.38 -10.59 15.80
CA LYS A 100 15.53 -12.03 15.58
C LYS A 100 16.70 -12.64 16.35
N ILE A 101 17.85 -11.98 16.43
CA ILE A 101 18.99 -12.51 17.19
C ILE A 101 18.70 -12.57 18.69
N TYR A 102 17.95 -11.60 19.21
CA TYR A 102 17.43 -11.62 20.57
C TYR A 102 16.45 -12.78 20.79
N ASP A 103 15.47 -12.93 19.89
CA ASP A 103 14.47 -13.99 19.94
C ASP A 103 15.10 -15.40 19.92
N GLU A 104 16.17 -15.62 19.16
CA GLU A 104 16.85 -16.92 19.14
C GLU A 104 17.47 -17.29 20.49
N ILE A 105 18.01 -16.33 21.25
CA ILE A 105 18.53 -16.59 22.60
C ILE A 105 17.38 -16.82 23.59
N LEU A 106 16.33 -16.01 23.49
CA LEU A 106 15.16 -16.13 24.35
C LEU A 106 14.42 -17.47 24.18
N VAL A 107 14.24 -17.92 22.93
CA VAL A 107 13.65 -19.23 22.62
C VAL A 107 14.54 -20.38 23.10
N ASN A 108 15.87 -20.26 23.01
CA ASN A 108 16.77 -21.28 23.55
C ASN A 108 16.65 -21.42 25.08
N ALA A 109 16.47 -20.30 25.80
CA ALA A 109 16.21 -20.33 27.24
C ALA A 109 14.84 -20.99 27.53
N ALA A 110 13.80 -20.67 26.76
CA ALA A 110 12.47 -21.27 26.89
C ALA A 110 12.48 -22.79 26.58
N ASP A 111 13.23 -23.22 25.55
CA ASP A 111 13.42 -24.63 25.18
C ASP A 111 14.02 -25.45 26.34
N ASN A 112 14.77 -24.82 27.25
CA ASN A 112 15.34 -25.51 28.39
C ASN A 112 14.27 -26.02 29.36
N LYS A 113 13.06 -25.46 29.39
CA LYS A 113 11.92 -26.01 30.16
C LYS A 113 11.53 -27.42 29.71
N GLN A 114 11.70 -27.73 28.42
CA GLN A 114 11.41 -29.05 27.87
C GLN A 114 12.52 -30.05 28.22
N ARG A 115 13.75 -29.57 28.40
CA ARG A 115 14.91 -30.40 28.78
C ARG A 115 14.96 -30.64 30.29
N ASP A 116 14.57 -29.63 31.06
CA ASP A 116 14.49 -29.66 32.51
C ASP A 116 13.15 -29.10 32.98
N ILE A 117 12.27 -30.01 33.39
CA ILE A 117 10.93 -29.66 33.88
C ILE A 117 10.98 -28.84 35.18
N GLN A 118 12.09 -28.88 35.93
CA GLN A 118 12.28 -28.13 37.17
C GLN A 118 12.63 -26.66 36.93
N MET A 119 13.03 -26.27 35.71
CA MET A 119 13.27 -24.87 35.36
C MET A 119 12.03 -24.03 35.68
N ASN A 120 12.19 -22.95 36.43
CA ASN A 120 11.07 -22.11 36.85
C ASN A 120 11.35 -20.60 36.75
N GLU A 121 12.53 -20.20 36.24
CA GLU A 121 12.91 -18.80 36.12
C GLU A 121 13.67 -18.51 34.82
N ILE A 122 13.28 -17.42 34.17
CA ILE A 122 14.02 -16.76 33.09
C ILE A 122 14.21 -15.28 33.46
N GLN A 123 15.42 -14.76 33.34
CA GLN A 123 15.72 -13.34 33.53
C GLN A 123 16.23 -12.75 32.22
N VAL A 124 15.68 -11.62 31.82
CA VAL A 124 16.08 -10.85 30.65
C VAL A 124 16.53 -9.47 31.11
N ASP A 125 17.79 -9.14 30.90
CA ASP A 125 18.36 -7.84 31.21
C ASP A 125 18.77 -7.14 29.91
N VAL A 126 18.22 -5.96 29.65
CA VAL A 126 18.48 -5.11 28.49
C VAL A 126 19.02 -3.77 29.01
N ASP A 127 20.31 -3.57 28.81
CA ASP A 127 21.02 -2.33 29.08
C ASP A 127 21.11 -1.50 27.78
N ARG A 128 20.35 -0.41 27.75
CA ARG A 128 20.27 0.48 26.58
C ARG A 128 21.55 1.29 26.37
N GLU A 129 22.21 1.71 27.45
CA GLU A 129 23.37 2.59 27.41
C GLU A 129 24.59 1.84 26.88
N ASN A 130 24.78 0.61 27.36
CA ASN A 130 25.92 -0.23 26.96
C ASN A 130 25.63 -1.15 25.76
N CYS A 131 24.39 -1.12 25.25
CA CYS A 131 23.89 -2.02 24.20
C CYS A 131 24.10 -3.50 24.54
N LEU A 132 23.90 -3.86 25.81
CA LEU A 132 24.12 -5.22 26.32
C LEU A 132 22.78 -5.89 26.57
N ILE A 133 22.66 -7.15 26.15
CA ILE A 133 21.48 -7.97 26.39
C ILE A 133 21.95 -9.27 27.05
N ALA A 134 21.35 -9.62 28.18
CA ALA A 134 21.59 -10.87 28.88
C ALA A 134 20.29 -11.65 29.06
N VAL A 135 20.34 -12.95 28.80
CA VAL A 135 19.24 -13.88 29.04
C VAL A 135 19.77 -15.02 29.91
N TYR A 136 19.15 -15.21 31.07
CA TYR A 136 19.47 -16.27 32.02
C TYR A 136 18.30 -17.23 32.22
N ASN A 137 18.59 -18.51 32.39
CA ASN A 137 17.64 -19.52 32.86
C ASN A 137 18.26 -20.37 33.96
N ASN A 138 17.45 -20.80 34.93
CA ASN A 138 17.90 -21.62 36.06
C ASN A 138 17.74 -23.13 35.89
N GLY A 139 17.28 -23.59 34.73
CA GLY A 139 17.21 -25.01 34.40
C GLY A 139 18.59 -25.62 34.16
N ARG A 140 18.64 -26.95 34.01
CA ARG A 140 19.84 -27.75 33.72
C ARG A 140 20.81 -27.02 32.80
N GLY A 141 22.04 -26.84 33.27
CA GLY A 141 23.10 -26.21 32.49
C GLY A 141 23.65 -27.11 31.40
N LEU A 142 24.60 -26.58 30.65
CA LEU A 142 25.23 -27.30 29.55
C LEU A 142 26.28 -28.28 30.10
N PRO A 143 26.51 -29.42 29.43
CA PRO A 143 27.58 -30.35 29.82
C PRO A 143 28.96 -29.71 29.71
N ILE A 144 29.73 -29.70 30.79
CA ILE A 144 31.07 -29.11 30.83
C ILE A 144 32.11 -30.21 30.60
N VAL A 145 32.10 -30.73 29.38
CA VAL A 145 32.97 -31.84 28.96
C VAL A 145 33.58 -31.54 27.60
N VAL A 146 34.76 -32.10 27.34
CA VAL A 146 35.38 -32.06 26.03
C VAL A 146 34.67 -33.06 25.12
N HIS A 147 34.23 -32.60 23.96
CA HIS A 147 33.56 -33.47 22.99
C HIS A 147 34.56 -34.47 22.39
N PRO A 148 34.28 -35.79 22.42
CA PRO A 148 35.28 -36.81 22.11
C PRO A 148 35.79 -36.77 20.67
N THR A 149 34.98 -36.30 19.71
CA THR A 149 35.38 -36.19 18.29
C THR A 149 35.92 -34.82 17.89
N GLU A 150 35.46 -33.75 18.56
CA GLU A 150 35.77 -32.36 18.16
C GLU A 150 36.93 -31.78 18.98
N GLY A 151 37.31 -32.41 20.10
CA GLY A 151 38.45 -32.01 20.91
C GLY A 151 38.28 -30.67 21.65
N ILE A 152 37.09 -30.07 21.63
CA ILE A 152 36.76 -28.81 22.31
C ILE A 152 35.59 -29.00 23.28
N TYR A 153 35.45 -28.09 24.24
CA TYR A 153 34.33 -28.14 25.20
C TYR A 153 32.97 -28.00 24.49
N VAL A 154 31.95 -28.72 24.99
CA VAL A 154 30.60 -28.70 24.41
C VAL A 154 30.01 -27.27 24.32
N PRO A 155 30.08 -26.40 25.36
CA PRO A 155 29.63 -25.01 25.24
C PRO A 155 30.35 -24.25 24.11
N THR A 156 31.66 -24.47 23.97
CA THR A 156 32.47 -23.88 22.90
C THR A 156 32.01 -24.34 21.52
N LEU A 157 31.73 -25.63 21.36
CA LEU A 157 31.27 -26.22 20.11
C LEU A 157 29.89 -25.67 19.69
N ILE A 158 28.91 -25.69 20.59
CA ILE A 158 27.51 -25.39 20.25
C ILE A 158 27.22 -23.92 20.00
N PHE A 159 28.07 -23.01 20.49
CA PHE A 159 27.93 -21.55 20.30
C PHE A 159 28.99 -20.92 19.39
N GLY A 160 30.10 -21.61 19.12
CA GLY A 160 31.20 -21.12 18.29
C GLY A 160 31.26 -21.72 16.87
N ASN A 161 30.53 -22.80 16.61
CA ASN A 161 30.58 -23.50 15.33
C ASN A 161 29.17 -23.58 14.71
N LEU A 162 29.04 -23.11 13.45
CA LEU A 162 27.83 -23.31 12.66
C LEU A 162 27.58 -24.80 12.42
N PHE A 163 26.32 -25.17 12.17
CA PHE A 163 25.90 -26.56 11.93
C PHE A 163 26.08 -27.49 13.14
N THR A 164 25.93 -26.94 14.35
CA THR A 164 25.92 -27.71 15.61
C THR A 164 24.55 -27.64 16.27
N SER A 165 23.99 -28.79 16.65
CA SER A 165 22.66 -28.90 17.25
C SER A 165 22.52 -30.21 18.02
N SER A 166 21.76 -30.20 19.12
CA SER A 166 21.31 -31.43 19.82
C SER A 166 20.09 -32.09 19.15
N ASN A 167 19.55 -31.47 18.09
CA ASN A 167 18.26 -31.79 17.50
C ASN A 167 18.38 -32.28 16.04
N TYR A 168 19.50 -32.90 15.67
CA TYR A 168 19.68 -33.51 14.34
C TYR A 168 19.11 -34.92 14.22
N ASN A 169 18.88 -35.62 15.33
CA ASN A 169 18.19 -36.89 15.31
C ASN A 169 16.67 -36.66 15.31
N ASP A 170 16.06 -36.68 14.12
CA ASP A 170 14.61 -36.53 13.95
C ASP A 170 13.80 -37.81 14.31
N GLU A 171 14.47 -38.93 14.63
CA GLU A 171 13.80 -40.15 15.15
C GLU A 171 13.28 -39.96 16.58
N GLU A 172 13.82 -38.96 17.30
CA GLU A 172 13.33 -38.57 18.62
C GLU A 172 12.28 -37.44 18.47
N SER A 173 11.04 -37.72 18.86
CA SER A 173 9.98 -36.70 18.93
C SER A 173 10.34 -35.59 19.93
N LYS A 174 10.56 -34.37 19.44
CA LYS A 174 10.88 -33.20 20.28
C LYS A 174 9.95 -32.02 20.01
N VAL A 175 9.57 -31.34 21.09
CA VAL A 175 8.74 -30.11 21.08
C VAL A 175 9.57 -28.86 21.39
N VAL A 176 10.71 -28.74 20.72
CA VAL A 176 11.67 -27.64 20.88
C VAL A 176 11.67 -26.74 19.65
N GLY A 177 12.07 -25.47 19.83
CA GLY A 177 12.16 -24.49 18.75
C GLY A 177 13.47 -24.55 17.95
N GLY A 178 14.58 -25.00 18.55
CA GLY A 178 15.85 -25.20 17.85
C GLY A 178 15.85 -26.45 16.95
N ARG A 179 16.15 -26.34 15.66
CA ARG A 179 16.31 -27.51 14.76
C ARG A 179 17.58 -27.46 13.92
N ASN A 180 17.74 -26.35 13.20
CA ASN A 180 18.71 -26.25 12.12
C ASN A 180 20.17 -26.01 12.58
N GLY A 181 20.41 -25.78 13.88
CA GLY A 181 21.76 -25.57 14.42
C GLY A 181 22.39 -24.21 14.08
N TYR A 182 21.59 -23.18 13.78
CA TYR A 182 22.06 -21.83 13.49
C TYR A 182 21.84 -20.83 14.63
N GLY A 183 20.68 -20.86 15.31
CA GLY A 183 20.14 -19.79 16.17
C GLY A 183 21.15 -18.99 17.00
N ALA A 184 21.72 -19.62 18.03
CA ALA A 184 22.65 -18.92 18.92
C ALA A 184 23.96 -18.48 18.24
N LYS A 185 24.41 -19.19 17.19
CA LYS A 185 25.57 -18.78 16.38
C LYS A 185 25.26 -17.55 15.55
N LEU A 186 24.04 -17.42 15.03
CA LEU A 186 23.63 -16.21 14.31
C LEU A 186 23.69 -15.00 15.24
N CYS A 187 23.22 -15.14 16.48
CA CYS A 187 23.37 -14.09 17.48
C CYS A 187 24.86 -13.73 17.73
N ASN A 188 25.72 -14.74 17.89
CA ASN A 188 27.16 -14.54 18.04
C ASN A 188 27.80 -13.84 16.82
N ILE A 189 27.48 -14.27 15.58
CA ILE A 189 27.96 -13.65 14.34
C ILE A 189 27.55 -12.18 14.23
N PHE A 190 26.33 -11.83 14.63
CA PHE A 190 25.84 -10.45 14.59
C PHE A 190 26.16 -9.63 15.87
N SER A 191 27.06 -10.12 16.72
CA SER A 191 27.49 -9.44 17.94
C SER A 191 28.96 -9.00 17.87
N GLU A 192 29.27 -7.84 18.45
CA GLU A 192 30.64 -7.40 18.72
C GLU A 192 31.29 -8.29 19.79
N LYS A 193 30.49 -8.66 20.80
CA LYS A 193 30.89 -9.52 21.92
C LYS A 193 29.75 -10.47 22.27
N PHE A 194 30.05 -11.75 22.44
CA PHE A 194 29.10 -12.79 22.84
C PHE A 194 29.74 -13.65 23.93
N MET A 195 29.04 -13.83 25.04
CA MET A 195 29.53 -14.51 26.23
C MET A 195 28.51 -15.56 26.67
N VAL A 196 29.02 -16.74 26.97
CA VAL A 196 28.22 -17.85 27.53
C VAL A 196 28.80 -18.20 28.88
N GLU A 197 27.92 -18.24 29.89
CA GLU A 197 28.23 -18.68 31.23
C GLU A 197 27.26 -19.81 31.58
N THR A 198 27.78 -20.93 32.07
CA THR A 198 26.94 -22.08 32.43
C THR A 198 27.47 -22.80 33.66
N SER A 199 26.58 -23.44 34.39
CA SER A 199 26.89 -24.27 35.56
C SER A 199 26.04 -25.54 35.53
N SER A 200 26.66 -26.67 35.86
CA SER A 200 26.00 -27.99 35.86
C SER A 200 26.27 -28.71 37.17
N LYS A 201 25.21 -29.19 37.84
CA LYS A 201 25.30 -29.98 39.06
C LYS A 201 26.07 -31.28 38.88
N GLU A 202 25.92 -31.92 37.72
CA GLU A 202 26.59 -33.19 37.40
C GLU A 202 28.12 -33.05 37.35
N CYS A 203 28.61 -31.84 37.05
CA CYS A 203 30.03 -31.52 37.00
C CYS A 203 30.56 -30.90 38.30
N GLY A 204 29.69 -30.64 39.29
CA GLY A 204 30.05 -30.08 40.60
C GLY A 204 30.41 -28.59 40.60
N LEU A 205 29.86 -27.76 39.71
CA LEU A 205 30.14 -26.31 39.61
C LEU A 205 28.91 -25.42 39.86
N THR A 206 29.04 -24.30 40.59
CA THR A 206 27.97 -23.53 41.28
C THR A 206 27.80 -22.09 40.85
N PHE A 207 26.65 -21.49 41.20
CA PHE A 207 26.37 -20.07 41.29
C PHE A 207 25.55 -19.73 42.58
N LYS A 208 25.78 -18.56 43.17
CA LYS A 208 24.83 -17.84 44.05
C LYS A 208 24.80 -16.36 43.65
N GLN A 209 23.57 -15.84 43.61
CA GLN A 209 23.16 -14.55 43.07
C GLN A 209 23.89 -13.35 43.67
N GLY A 210 24.58 -12.60 42.81
CA GLY A 210 25.03 -11.24 43.04
C GLY A 210 24.67 -10.43 41.80
N VAL A 211 24.02 -9.29 41.99
CA VAL A 211 23.77 -8.30 40.94
C VAL A 211 25.11 -7.98 40.28
N ILE A 212 25.19 -8.10 38.95
CA ILE A 212 26.35 -7.58 38.21
C ILE A 212 26.29 -6.07 38.35
N VAL A 213 27.08 -5.52 39.29
CA VAL A 213 27.29 -4.07 39.39
C VAL A 213 28.29 -3.71 38.30
N TYR A 214 27.79 -3.15 37.20
CA TYR A 214 28.62 -2.51 36.19
C TYR A 214 29.05 -1.15 36.76
N ASN A 215 30.29 -1.03 37.22
CA ASN A 215 30.87 0.29 37.48
C ASN A 215 31.32 0.89 36.15
N ASP A 216 31.05 2.19 36.00
CA ASP A 216 31.22 3.01 34.81
C ASP A 216 32.43 2.66 33.91
N GLU A 217 32.16 2.69 32.60
CA GLU A 217 33.12 2.71 31.48
C GLU A 217 34.09 1.52 31.31
N SER A 218 33.95 0.46 32.10
CA SER A 218 34.74 -0.77 31.91
C SER A 218 33.89 -2.04 32.06
N PHE A 219 33.47 -2.62 30.93
CA PHE A 219 33.36 -4.08 30.87
C PHE A 219 34.73 -4.65 31.27
N PRO A 220 34.82 -5.77 32.02
CA PRO A 220 36.08 -6.24 32.61
C PRO A 220 37.17 -6.24 31.54
N THR A 221 38.05 -5.25 31.64
CA THR A 221 39.16 -4.96 30.73
C THR A 221 40.25 -5.96 31.01
N ASP A 222 40.57 -6.84 30.04
CA ASP A 222 41.84 -7.56 29.75
C ASP A 222 42.82 -7.90 30.89
N THR A 223 42.33 -7.94 32.12
CA THR A 223 43.03 -8.25 33.35
C THR A 223 42.01 -9.01 34.17
N ILE A 224 41.92 -10.31 33.90
CA ILE A 224 41.59 -11.24 34.97
C ILE A 224 42.67 -10.94 36.02
N HIS A 225 42.33 -10.25 37.10
CA HIS A 225 43.15 -10.39 38.29
C HIS A 225 43.14 -11.90 38.57
N THR A 226 44.28 -12.57 38.37
CA THR A 226 44.57 -13.79 39.12
C THR A 226 44.58 -13.39 40.58
N VAL A 227 43.39 -13.31 41.17
CA VAL A 227 43.23 -13.36 42.60
C VAL A 227 43.65 -14.77 42.95
N GLU A 228 44.72 -14.91 43.74
CA GLU A 228 45.02 -16.20 44.36
C GLU A 228 43.74 -16.75 44.99
N PRO A 229 43.45 -18.05 44.85
CA PRO A 229 42.17 -18.62 45.18
C PRO A 229 41.89 -18.47 46.67
N SER A 230 41.24 -17.36 47.05
CA SER A 230 40.57 -17.21 48.33
C SER A 230 39.14 -17.70 48.15
N ASP A 231 38.82 -18.74 48.91
CA ASP A 231 37.55 -19.46 48.92
C ASP A 231 36.33 -18.54 48.79
N LYS A 232 35.67 -18.58 47.61
CA LYS A 232 34.24 -18.29 47.29
C LYS A 232 34.06 -17.43 46.01
N ALA A 233 33.62 -18.04 44.91
CA ALA A 233 32.58 -17.52 43.99
C ALA A 233 32.43 -18.43 42.76
N GLY A 234 31.19 -18.63 42.30
CA GLY A 234 30.82 -19.65 41.33
C GLY A 234 30.16 -19.12 40.05
N PHE A 235 30.81 -19.44 38.94
CA PHE A 235 30.32 -19.92 37.64
C PHE A 235 31.50 -20.68 37.03
N CYS A 236 31.29 -21.67 36.14
CA CYS A 236 32.28 -21.93 35.10
C CYS A 236 31.84 -22.83 33.96
N VAL A 237 31.61 -22.25 32.79
CA VAL A 237 32.63 -22.05 31.75
C VAL A 237 32.29 -20.74 31.06
N ALA A 238 33.19 -19.75 31.11
CA ALA A 238 33.02 -18.50 30.36
C ALA A 238 33.79 -18.60 29.04
N VAL A 239 33.08 -18.56 27.92
CA VAL A 239 33.69 -18.42 26.60
C VAL A 239 33.23 -17.09 26.01
N ILE A 240 34.19 -16.26 25.63
CA ILE A 240 33.94 -14.97 25.01
C ILE A 240 34.33 -15.08 23.55
N TRP A 241 33.39 -14.72 22.68
CA TRP A 241 33.65 -14.48 21.27
C TRP A 241 33.63 -12.98 21.00
N THR A 242 34.57 -12.54 20.18
CA THR A 242 34.67 -11.16 19.70
C THR A 242 34.71 -11.14 18.17
N ASN A 243 34.49 -9.97 17.59
CA ASN A 243 34.67 -9.73 16.16
C ASN A 243 33.80 -10.67 15.30
N ASN A 244 32.48 -10.67 15.54
CA ASN A 244 31.49 -11.44 14.78
C ASN A 244 31.80 -12.97 14.77
N MET A 245 32.11 -13.54 15.93
CA MET A 245 32.47 -14.97 16.14
C MET A 245 33.83 -15.39 15.52
N ARG A 246 34.67 -14.45 15.06
CA ARG A 246 35.98 -14.78 14.44
C ARG A 246 37.08 -15.04 15.46
N GLU A 247 36.98 -14.39 16.60
CA GLU A 247 37.93 -14.49 17.70
C GLU A 247 37.25 -15.14 18.90
N ARG A 248 38.03 -15.88 19.70
CA ARG A 248 37.53 -16.63 20.85
C ARG A 248 38.56 -16.67 21.97
N SER A 249 38.12 -16.47 23.20
CA SER A 249 38.95 -16.69 24.39
C SER A 249 39.10 -18.17 24.72
N GLU A 250 40.12 -18.50 25.52
CA GLU A 250 40.15 -19.81 26.18
C GLU A 250 39.03 -19.92 27.23
N PRO A 251 38.43 -21.11 27.41
CA PRO A 251 37.38 -21.30 28.41
C PRO A 251 37.94 -21.16 29.83
N ILE A 252 37.33 -20.28 30.62
CA ILE A 252 37.71 -20.11 32.04
C ILE A 252 36.99 -21.21 32.86
N LEU A 253 37.71 -21.93 33.73
CA LEU A 253 37.20 -23.01 34.59
C LEU A 253 37.47 -22.72 36.08
N THR A 254 36.45 -22.83 36.91
CA THR A 254 36.41 -22.45 38.33
C THR A 254 35.64 -23.56 39.05
N ARG A 255 36.21 -24.07 40.15
CA ARG A 255 35.63 -25.13 40.98
C ARG A 255 34.90 -24.56 42.19
N THR A 256 33.75 -25.13 42.54
CA THR A 256 32.95 -24.70 43.72
C THR A 256 32.22 -25.87 44.37
N THR A 257 31.79 -25.72 45.62
CA THR A 257 31.31 -26.84 46.46
C THR A 257 29.79 -27.04 46.52
N GLU A 258 28.96 -26.12 46.00
CA GLU A 258 27.48 -26.14 46.18
C GLU A 258 26.66 -26.02 44.87
N SER A 259 27.02 -26.72 43.78
CA SER A 259 26.51 -26.46 42.41
C SER A 259 25.01 -26.18 42.21
N VAL A 260 24.65 -25.14 41.44
CA VAL A 260 23.29 -24.93 40.91
C VAL A 260 23.34 -24.97 39.39
N ASP A 261 22.26 -25.41 38.78
CA ASP A 261 22.15 -25.42 37.32
C ASP A 261 21.79 -24.03 36.81
N GLY A 262 22.35 -23.66 35.66
CA GLY A 262 21.96 -22.44 34.99
C GLY A 262 22.76 -22.17 33.73
N THR A 263 22.19 -21.34 32.87
CA THR A 263 22.87 -20.82 31.69
C THR A 263 22.52 -19.35 31.52
N ARG A 264 23.53 -18.50 31.35
CA ARG A 264 23.44 -17.08 31.05
C ARG A 264 24.14 -16.83 29.73
N ILE A 265 23.45 -16.16 28.81
CA ILE A 265 24.01 -15.72 27.54
C ILE A 265 23.94 -14.20 27.53
N THR A 266 25.09 -13.57 27.37
CA THR A 266 25.24 -12.11 27.36
C THR A 266 25.86 -11.70 26.04
N PHE A 267 25.25 -10.78 25.32
CA PHE A 267 25.75 -10.34 24.01
C PHE A 267 25.56 -8.84 23.80
N ARG A 268 26.49 -8.26 23.04
CA ARG A 268 26.46 -6.88 22.57
C ARG A 268 26.29 -6.89 21.05
N PRO A 269 25.11 -6.58 20.51
CA PRO A 269 24.88 -6.56 19.07
C PRO A 269 25.84 -5.62 18.34
N ASP A 270 26.22 -5.97 17.11
CA ASP A 270 27.02 -5.12 16.23
C ASP A 270 26.13 -4.03 15.61
N MET A 271 25.90 -2.97 16.38
CA MET A 271 24.96 -1.89 16.05
C MET A 271 25.26 -1.25 14.69
N LYS A 272 26.54 -1.18 14.30
CA LYS A 272 26.97 -0.66 13.00
C LYS A 272 26.37 -1.46 11.84
N ARG A 273 26.21 -2.77 11.97
CA ARG A 273 25.58 -3.63 10.95
C ARG A 273 24.08 -3.43 10.85
N PHE A 274 23.44 -3.00 11.93
CA PHE A 274 22.01 -2.71 11.98
C PHE A 274 21.66 -1.26 11.61
N GLY A 275 22.66 -0.46 11.24
CA GLY A 275 22.45 0.95 10.87
C GLY A 275 22.02 1.82 12.06
N ALA A 276 22.32 1.39 13.29
CA ALA A 276 21.95 2.08 14.53
C ALA A 276 23.20 2.34 15.39
N VAL A 277 23.10 3.30 16.31
CA VAL A 277 24.20 3.65 17.24
C VAL A 277 23.98 3.00 18.60
N THR A 278 22.73 3.01 19.07
CA THR A 278 22.31 2.46 20.37
C THR A 278 21.05 1.61 20.23
N LEU A 279 20.66 0.90 21.29
CA LEU A 279 19.34 0.29 21.36
C LEU A 279 18.29 1.41 21.51
N ASP A 280 17.57 1.71 20.44
CA ASP A 280 16.50 2.71 20.44
C ASP A 280 15.26 2.25 21.22
N ASP A 281 14.35 3.19 21.47
CA ASP A 281 13.15 2.90 22.25
C ASP A 281 12.20 1.93 21.54
N ASP A 282 12.15 1.97 20.21
CA ASP A 282 11.27 1.15 19.39
C ASP A 282 11.67 -0.34 19.44
N ILE A 283 12.95 -0.66 19.27
CA ILE A 283 13.43 -2.05 19.42
C ILE A 283 13.29 -2.53 20.87
N CYS A 284 13.51 -1.66 21.85
CA CYS A 284 13.34 -2.03 23.26
C CYS A 284 11.88 -2.35 23.61
N LYS A 285 10.90 -1.65 23.02
CA LYS A 285 9.48 -2.02 23.15
C LYS A 285 9.22 -3.42 22.59
N MET A 286 9.84 -3.76 21.47
CA MET A 286 9.72 -5.10 20.87
C MET A 286 10.40 -6.19 21.71
N PHE A 287 11.56 -5.92 22.31
CA PHE A 287 12.22 -6.84 23.25
C PHE A 287 11.35 -7.11 24.48
N ARG A 288 10.80 -6.05 25.08
CA ARG A 288 9.87 -6.15 26.20
C ARG A 288 8.64 -6.97 25.81
N LYS A 289 8.03 -6.68 24.67
CA LYS A 289 6.88 -7.44 24.16
C LYS A 289 7.20 -8.93 23.98
N ARG A 290 8.35 -9.29 23.41
CA ARG A 290 8.77 -10.71 23.29
C ARG A 290 9.02 -11.38 24.63
N ALA A 291 9.50 -10.68 25.66
CA ALA A 291 9.60 -11.22 27.01
C ALA A 291 8.22 -11.54 27.61
N TYR A 292 7.25 -10.63 27.38
CA TYR A 292 5.84 -10.85 27.76
C TYR A 292 5.20 -12.02 27.02
N ASP A 293 5.49 -12.19 25.73
CA ASP A 293 5.03 -13.34 24.97
C ASP A 293 5.51 -14.66 25.62
N ILE A 294 6.79 -14.76 26.01
CA ILE A 294 7.32 -15.96 26.66
C ILE A 294 6.67 -16.19 28.03
N ALA A 295 6.47 -15.14 28.81
CA ALA A 295 5.76 -15.23 30.09
C ALA A 295 4.33 -15.77 29.91
N GLY A 296 3.66 -15.37 28.82
CA GLY A 296 2.32 -15.83 28.49
C GLY A 296 2.25 -17.26 27.92
N THR A 297 3.25 -17.69 27.15
CA THR A 297 3.22 -18.99 26.44
C THR A 297 3.82 -20.13 27.25
N LEU A 298 4.78 -19.84 28.12
CA LEU A 298 5.50 -20.83 28.91
C LEU A 298 4.75 -21.10 30.22
N ARG A 299 4.59 -22.37 30.59
CA ARG A 299 3.90 -22.78 31.82
C ARG A 299 4.89 -22.97 32.96
N ASP A 300 4.49 -22.57 34.17
CA ASP A 300 5.23 -22.79 35.41
C ASP A 300 6.66 -22.19 35.39
N VAL A 301 6.83 -21.04 34.72
CA VAL A 301 8.09 -20.29 34.64
C VAL A 301 7.81 -18.82 34.88
N THR A 302 8.55 -18.22 35.80
CA THR A 302 8.54 -16.78 36.05
C THR A 302 9.54 -16.11 35.11
N VAL A 303 9.08 -15.06 34.42
CA VAL A 303 9.95 -14.24 33.56
C VAL A 303 10.14 -12.87 34.20
N CYS A 304 11.39 -12.46 34.37
CA CYS A 304 11.76 -11.13 34.82
C CYS A 304 12.38 -10.34 33.67
N TYR A 305 12.02 -9.07 33.54
CA TYR A 305 12.57 -8.14 32.55
C TYR A 305 13.17 -6.93 33.29
N ASN A 306 14.48 -6.70 33.15
CA ASN A 306 15.25 -5.67 33.86
C ASN A 306 15.02 -5.69 35.39
N GLY A 307 15.04 -6.88 35.98
CA GLY A 307 14.82 -7.08 37.42
C GLY A 307 13.36 -7.02 37.88
N GLU A 308 12.41 -6.63 37.02
CA GLU A 308 10.98 -6.62 37.33
C GLU A 308 10.28 -7.90 36.86
N GLN A 309 9.51 -8.52 37.74
CA GLN A 309 8.72 -9.70 37.40
C GLN A 309 7.54 -9.33 36.48
N ILE A 310 7.44 -9.98 35.33
CA ILE A 310 6.27 -9.86 34.44
C ILE A 310 5.07 -10.55 35.10
N LYS A 311 4.03 -9.77 35.41
CA LYS A 311 2.81 -10.23 36.10
C LYS A 311 1.80 -10.87 35.15
N ILE A 312 2.23 -11.91 34.44
CA ILE A 312 1.38 -12.72 33.55
C ILE A 312 1.60 -14.18 33.91
N ALA A 313 0.61 -14.81 34.52
CA ALA A 313 0.71 -16.18 35.00
C ALA A 313 0.20 -17.22 33.99
N SER A 314 -0.49 -16.79 32.93
CA SER A 314 -1.08 -17.72 31.96
C SER A 314 -1.30 -17.11 30.58
N PHE A 315 -1.44 -17.98 29.58
CA PHE A 315 -1.82 -17.57 28.23
C PHE A 315 -3.18 -16.84 28.18
N ARG A 316 -4.09 -17.11 29.13
CA ARG A 316 -5.37 -16.40 29.23
C ARG A 316 -5.18 -14.94 29.63
N GLU A 317 -4.32 -14.69 30.61
CA GLU A 317 -3.97 -13.32 31.04
C GLU A 317 -3.23 -12.58 29.94
N TYR A 318 -2.31 -13.26 29.24
CA TYR A 318 -1.63 -12.70 28.07
C TYR A 318 -2.62 -12.26 26.99
N VAL A 319 -3.60 -13.10 26.63
CA VAL A 319 -4.65 -12.75 25.66
C VAL A 319 -5.48 -11.55 26.14
N SER A 320 -5.69 -11.43 27.45
CA SER A 320 -6.48 -10.34 28.04
C SER A 320 -5.80 -8.97 27.89
N LEU A 321 -4.48 -8.90 27.71
CA LEU A 321 -3.78 -7.65 27.39
C LEU A 321 -4.28 -6.99 26.11
N TYR A 322 -4.75 -7.79 25.15
CA TYR A 322 -5.17 -7.34 23.82
C TYR A 322 -6.65 -6.99 23.75
N SER A 323 -7.42 -7.23 24.81
CA SER A 323 -8.88 -7.05 24.81
C SER A 323 -9.29 -5.91 25.72
N ASN A 324 -9.97 -4.90 25.16
CA ASN A 324 -10.48 -3.73 25.90
C ASN A 324 -11.67 -4.06 26.84
N LYS A 325 -12.20 -5.29 26.78
CA LYS A 325 -13.32 -5.76 27.61
C LYS A 325 -12.97 -7.13 28.19
N ALA A 326 -12.99 -7.27 29.51
CA ALA A 326 -12.64 -8.49 30.24
C ALA A 326 -13.50 -9.75 29.91
N THR A 327 -14.50 -9.65 29.03
CA THR A 327 -15.51 -10.68 28.77
C THR A 327 -15.87 -10.93 27.29
N SER A 328 -15.20 -10.31 26.30
CA SER A 328 -15.57 -10.52 24.87
C SER A 328 -14.90 -11.72 24.20
N ASN A 329 -13.73 -12.14 24.66
CA ASN A 329 -12.99 -13.25 24.03
C ASN A 329 -13.44 -14.63 24.52
N LEU A 330 -13.41 -15.62 23.62
CA LEU A 330 -13.53 -17.04 23.96
C LEU A 330 -12.13 -17.62 24.10
N TYR A 331 -11.74 -17.93 25.34
CA TYR A 331 -10.50 -18.65 25.63
C TYR A 331 -10.77 -20.14 25.90
N VAL A 332 -9.97 -21.01 25.27
CA VAL A 332 -10.06 -22.47 25.43
C VAL A 332 -8.68 -23.07 25.67
N ASN A 333 -8.53 -23.76 26.80
CA ASN A 333 -7.38 -24.61 27.10
C ASN A 333 -7.74 -26.06 26.75
N ALA A 334 -7.65 -26.42 25.46
CA ALA A 334 -8.13 -27.70 24.95
C ALA A 334 -7.28 -28.89 25.43
N SER A 335 -5.97 -28.69 25.60
CA SER A 335 -5.07 -29.71 26.15
C SER A 335 -3.78 -29.08 26.68
N ARG A 336 -2.86 -29.90 27.22
CA ARG A 336 -1.50 -29.44 27.55
C ARG A 336 -0.74 -28.89 26.33
N LYS A 337 -1.04 -29.37 25.12
CA LYS A 337 -0.39 -28.95 23.87
C LYS A 337 -1.15 -27.87 23.11
N TRP A 338 -2.42 -27.59 23.43
CA TRP A 338 -3.25 -26.66 22.68
C TRP A 338 -3.98 -25.69 23.59
N GLN A 339 -3.67 -24.41 23.42
CA GLN A 339 -4.43 -23.29 23.96
C GLN A 339 -4.76 -22.35 22.81
N TRP A 340 -6.00 -21.88 22.75
CA TRP A 340 -6.40 -20.90 21.75
C TRP A 340 -7.43 -19.95 22.32
N ALA A 341 -7.51 -18.76 21.74
CA ALA A 341 -8.57 -17.83 22.00
C ALA A 341 -9.05 -17.17 20.72
N VAL A 342 -10.26 -16.64 20.73
CA VAL A 342 -10.80 -15.87 19.61
C VAL A 342 -11.58 -14.67 20.14
N ASP A 343 -11.40 -13.52 19.49
CA ASP A 343 -12.18 -12.31 19.69
C ASP A 343 -12.68 -11.78 18.33
N CYS A 344 -13.60 -10.82 18.35
CA CYS A 344 -14.09 -10.14 17.16
C CYS A 344 -13.06 -9.12 16.67
N SER A 345 -12.77 -9.11 15.36
CA SER A 345 -11.90 -8.08 14.75
C SER A 345 -12.68 -7.07 13.90
N HIS A 346 -12.28 -5.81 14.00
CA HIS A 346 -12.83 -4.70 13.22
C HIS A 346 -11.96 -4.32 12.01
N GLU A 347 -10.66 -4.67 12.01
CA GLU A 347 -9.67 -4.26 11.01
C GLU A 347 -9.32 -5.38 10.01
N GLY A 348 -9.71 -6.61 10.30
CA GLY A 348 -9.52 -7.73 9.39
C GLY A 348 -9.22 -9.04 10.09
N PHE A 349 -8.80 -10.05 9.35
CA PHE A 349 -8.31 -11.25 10.01
C PHE A 349 -6.99 -10.95 10.71
N GLN A 350 -6.97 -11.04 12.03
CA GLN A 350 -5.78 -10.84 12.87
C GLN A 350 -5.41 -12.15 13.56
N GLN A 351 -4.12 -12.38 13.78
CA GLN A 351 -3.64 -13.58 14.46
C GLN A 351 -2.40 -13.30 15.30
N ILE A 352 -2.33 -13.91 16.48
CA ILE A 352 -1.13 -13.95 17.32
C ILE A 352 -0.92 -15.42 17.70
N SER A 353 0.13 -16.04 17.16
CA SER A 353 0.35 -17.47 17.38
C SER A 353 1.79 -17.83 17.72
N PHE A 354 1.91 -18.92 18.47
CA PHE A 354 3.15 -19.45 19.01
C PHE A 354 3.21 -20.97 18.80
N VAL A 355 4.33 -21.45 18.27
CA VAL A 355 4.63 -22.87 18.14
C VAL A 355 5.91 -23.15 18.92
N ASN A 356 5.84 -23.95 19.99
CA ASN A 356 6.99 -24.21 20.87
C ASN A 356 7.68 -22.91 21.33
N ASN A 357 6.90 -21.90 21.76
CA ASN A 357 7.35 -20.55 22.15
C ASN A 357 7.97 -19.68 21.04
N ILE A 358 8.03 -20.17 19.80
CA ILE A 358 8.41 -19.37 18.63
C ILE A 358 7.21 -18.56 18.18
N ALA A 359 7.36 -17.25 18.04
CA ALA A 359 6.33 -16.37 17.48
C ALA A 359 6.17 -16.61 15.96
N THR A 360 5.05 -17.23 15.56
CA THR A 360 4.70 -17.45 14.16
C THR A 360 3.87 -16.27 13.63
N THR A 361 4.53 -15.13 13.40
CA THR A 361 3.90 -13.86 12.98
C THR A 361 3.16 -13.95 11.64
N GLY A 362 3.57 -14.86 10.75
CA GLY A 362 2.87 -15.15 9.49
C GLY A 362 1.80 -16.25 9.60
N GLY A 363 1.60 -16.83 10.79
CA GLY A 363 0.65 -17.92 11.04
C GLY A 363 1.13 -19.25 10.47
N GLY A 364 0.24 -19.97 9.80
CA GLY A 364 0.57 -21.27 9.18
C GLY A 364 -0.53 -22.31 9.31
N THR A 365 -0.14 -23.58 9.20
CA THR A 365 -1.07 -24.72 9.24
C THR A 365 -1.82 -24.85 10.56
N HIS A 366 -1.21 -24.50 11.70
CA HIS A 366 -1.83 -24.54 13.03
C HIS A 366 -2.92 -23.47 13.22
N VAL A 367 -2.68 -22.24 12.74
CA VAL A 367 -3.69 -21.16 12.77
C VAL A 367 -4.86 -21.50 11.87
N ASN A 368 -4.59 -21.99 10.65
CA ASN A 368 -5.64 -22.40 9.73
C ASN A 368 -6.46 -23.58 10.29
N TYR A 369 -5.81 -24.53 10.97
CA TYR A 369 -6.50 -25.66 11.59
C TYR A 369 -7.56 -25.25 12.63
N ILE A 370 -7.30 -24.23 13.46
CA ILE A 370 -8.28 -23.68 14.40
C ILE A 370 -9.30 -22.80 13.66
N THR A 371 -8.83 -21.88 12.82
CA THR A 371 -9.69 -20.90 12.15
C THR A 371 -10.72 -21.56 11.23
N ASP A 372 -10.33 -22.60 10.49
CA ASP A 372 -11.24 -23.33 9.60
C ASP A 372 -12.34 -24.06 10.38
N GLN A 373 -12.04 -24.58 11.58
CA GLN A 373 -13.05 -25.18 12.46
C GLN A 373 -14.03 -24.13 12.96
N LEU A 374 -13.55 -23.00 13.47
CA LEU A 374 -14.39 -21.89 13.93
C LEU A 374 -15.32 -21.41 12.82
N VAL A 375 -14.80 -21.18 11.62
CA VAL A 375 -15.58 -20.76 10.45
C VAL A 375 -16.64 -21.80 10.08
N ASN A 376 -16.31 -23.09 10.13
CA ASN A 376 -17.29 -24.16 9.83
C ASN A 376 -18.39 -24.27 10.87
N ILE A 377 -18.11 -23.96 12.15
CA ILE A 377 -19.10 -23.97 13.24
C ILE A 377 -20.02 -22.73 13.18
N ILE A 378 -19.47 -21.57 12.86
CA ILE A 378 -20.20 -20.29 12.80
C ILE A 378 -21.03 -20.18 11.53
N LYS A 379 -20.56 -20.73 10.41
CA LYS A 379 -21.21 -20.59 9.10
C LYS A 379 -22.70 -21.00 9.10
N PRO A 380 -23.12 -22.14 9.68
CA PRO A 380 -24.54 -22.51 9.76
C PRO A 380 -25.40 -21.55 10.56
N LEU A 381 -24.83 -20.76 11.48
CA LEU A 381 -25.59 -19.77 12.28
C LEU A 381 -25.93 -18.51 11.48
N VAL A 382 -25.09 -18.15 10.52
CA VAL A 382 -25.22 -16.91 9.74
C VAL A 382 -25.78 -17.13 8.34
N ASP A 383 -25.73 -18.36 7.84
CA ASP A 383 -26.35 -18.73 6.56
C ASP A 383 -27.87 -18.84 6.74
N THR A 384 -28.62 -18.12 5.92
CA THR A 384 -30.08 -18.25 5.82
C THR A 384 -30.47 -18.82 4.44
N PRO A 385 -31.71 -19.32 4.26
CA PRO A 385 -32.17 -19.80 2.96
C PRO A 385 -32.05 -18.75 1.83
N THR A 386 -32.13 -17.46 2.18
CA THR A 386 -32.08 -16.34 1.23
C THR A 386 -30.69 -15.72 1.08
N ASN A 387 -29.73 -16.06 1.94
CA ASN A 387 -28.42 -15.40 1.96
C ASN A 387 -27.32 -16.30 2.56
N ARG A 388 -26.30 -16.62 1.77
CA ARG A 388 -25.17 -17.46 2.17
C ARG A 388 -23.89 -16.64 2.31
N ILE A 389 -23.30 -16.62 3.49
CA ILE A 389 -22.08 -15.86 3.80
C ILE A 389 -20.84 -16.64 3.37
N ARG A 390 -19.88 -15.99 2.72
CA ARG A 390 -18.60 -16.62 2.34
C ARG A 390 -17.77 -16.93 3.58
N ARG A 391 -17.08 -18.08 3.59
CA ARG A 391 -16.14 -18.47 4.67
C ARG A 391 -15.08 -17.39 4.95
N SER A 392 -14.60 -16.71 3.90
CA SER A 392 -13.64 -15.62 4.03
C SER A 392 -14.20 -14.40 4.76
N ALA A 393 -15.50 -14.09 4.60
CA ALA A 393 -16.13 -12.97 5.29
C ALA A 393 -16.24 -13.22 6.79
N ILE A 394 -16.47 -14.48 7.19
CA ILE A 394 -16.44 -14.90 8.61
C ILE A 394 -14.99 -14.81 9.12
N LYS A 395 -14.03 -15.40 8.39
CA LYS A 395 -12.60 -15.36 8.76
C LYS A 395 -12.09 -13.92 8.96
N HIS A 396 -12.46 -12.99 8.10
CA HIS A 396 -12.06 -11.58 8.17
C HIS A 396 -12.57 -10.82 9.41
N ARG A 397 -13.48 -11.43 10.19
CA ARG A 397 -13.99 -10.88 11.45
C ARG A 397 -13.43 -11.57 12.69
N LEU A 398 -12.48 -12.50 12.52
CA LEU A 398 -11.88 -13.24 13.62
C LEU A 398 -10.50 -12.68 13.95
N TRP A 399 -10.25 -12.48 15.24
CA TRP A 399 -8.92 -12.29 15.80
C TRP A 399 -8.55 -13.54 16.61
N VAL A 400 -7.59 -14.32 16.13
CA VAL A 400 -7.29 -15.65 16.68
C VAL A 400 -5.95 -15.67 17.40
N PHE A 401 -5.93 -16.19 18.62
CA PHE A 401 -4.73 -16.45 19.41
C PHE A 401 -4.50 -17.96 19.47
N VAL A 402 -3.27 -18.43 19.22
CA VAL A 402 -2.95 -19.86 19.27
C VAL A 402 -1.60 -20.09 19.95
N ASN A 403 -1.57 -20.85 21.03
CA ASN A 403 -0.34 -21.37 21.62
C ASN A 403 -0.35 -22.89 21.52
N VAL A 404 0.61 -23.45 20.78
CA VAL A 404 0.66 -24.88 20.49
C VAL A 404 2.05 -25.48 20.68
N LEU A 405 2.09 -26.72 21.16
CA LEU A 405 3.28 -27.56 21.17
C LEU A 405 3.20 -28.59 20.04
N ILE A 406 4.09 -28.46 19.05
CA ILE A 406 4.14 -29.33 17.86
C ILE A 406 5.43 -30.13 17.88
N GLU A 407 5.29 -31.43 17.64
CA GLU A 407 6.42 -32.33 17.51
C GLU A 407 7.09 -32.07 16.17
N ASN A 408 8.41 -31.89 16.20
CA ASN A 408 9.21 -31.78 14.99
C ASN A 408 8.64 -30.75 13.97
N PRO A 409 8.46 -29.46 14.37
CA PRO A 409 7.81 -28.45 13.53
C PRO A 409 8.68 -27.95 12.37
N THR A 410 8.13 -27.91 11.16
CA THR A 410 8.79 -27.40 9.95
C THR A 410 8.25 -26.01 9.60
N PHE A 411 9.14 -25.14 9.11
CA PHE A 411 8.83 -23.76 8.81
C PHE A 411 9.28 -23.39 7.39
N ASN A 412 8.75 -22.29 6.86
CA ASN A 412 9.10 -21.78 5.53
C ASN A 412 10.57 -21.33 5.38
N SER A 413 11.21 -20.94 6.48
CA SER A 413 12.54 -20.32 6.51
C SER A 413 13.17 -20.44 7.90
N GLN A 414 14.44 -20.05 8.03
CA GLN A 414 15.15 -19.99 9.31
C GLN A 414 14.54 -18.97 10.28
N SER A 415 13.85 -17.94 9.79
CA SER A 415 13.16 -16.95 10.63
C SER A 415 11.98 -17.56 11.41
N LYS A 416 11.46 -18.71 10.94
CA LYS A 416 10.35 -19.49 11.54
C LYS A 416 9.02 -18.73 11.64
N ASN A 417 8.77 -17.82 10.70
CA ASN A 417 7.57 -16.97 10.72
C ASN A 417 6.27 -17.71 10.35
N ILE A 418 6.36 -18.75 9.50
CA ILE A 418 5.20 -19.52 9.02
C ILE A 418 5.42 -21.01 9.24
N LEU A 419 4.51 -21.67 9.95
CA LEU A 419 4.51 -23.11 10.12
C LEU A 419 3.98 -23.82 8.86
N THR A 420 4.73 -24.81 8.38
CA THR A 420 4.41 -25.62 7.20
C THR A 420 4.09 -27.08 7.52
N THR A 421 4.29 -27.54 8.76
CA THR A 421 4.00 -28.92 9.17
C THR A 421 2.55 -29.30 8.81
N PRO A 422 2.32 -30.39 8.06
CA PRO A 422 0.96 -30.86 7.78
C PRO A 422 0.22 -31.24 9.06
N VAL A 423 -1.09 -30.96 9.12
CA VAL A 423 -1.93 -31.23 10.32
C VAL A 423 -1.89 -32.70 10.76
N LEU A 424 -1.72 -33.64 9.82
CA LEU A 424 -1.57 -35.07 10.10
C LEU A 424 -0.35 -35.37 10.98
N ASN A 425 0.69 -34.53 10.91
CA ASN A 425 1.96 -34.70 11.60
C ASN A 425 2.04 -33.80 12.86
N PHE A 426 0.93 -33.22 13.32
CA PHE A 426 0.90 -32.51 14.61
C PHE A 426 0.93 -33.46 15.81
N GLU A 427 0.62 -34.74 15.58
CA GLU A 427 0.53 -35.81 16.59
C GLU A 427 -0.43 -35.51 17.76
N SER A 428 -1.19 -34.42 17.65
CA SER A 428 -2.16 -33.93 18.62
C SER A 428 -3.33 -33.30 17.89
N LYS A 429 -4.55 -33.63 18.30
CA LYS A 429 -5.79 -33.09 17.71
C LYS A 429 -6.40 -32.06 18.65
N CYS A 430 -6.93 -30.98 18.09
CA CYS A 430 -7.67 -29.96 18.84
C CYS A 430 -8.99 -29.70 18.11
N LEU A 431 -10.06 -30.30 18.62
CA LEU A 431 -11.41 -30.10 18.09
C LEU A 431 -12.10 -28.97 18.85
N CYS A 432 -12.63 -27.99 18.13
CA CYS A 432 -13.38 -26.90 18.73
C CYS A 432 -14.79 -27.37 19.12
N ASP A 433 -15.20 -27.14 20.36
CA ASP A 433 -16.55 -27.50 20.80
C ASP A 433 -17.61 -26.64 20.10
N VAL A 434 -18.56 -27.30 19.44
CA VAL A 434 -19.58 -26.64 18.63
C VAL A 434 -20.44 -25.72 19.49
N SER A 435 -20.93 -26.20 20.63
CA SER A 435 -21.87 -25.46 21.47
C SER A 435 -21.27 -24.19 22.06
N THR A 436 -20.01 -24.27 22.51
CA THR A 436 -19.26 -23.18 23.11
C THR A 436 -18.96 -22.09 22.09
N VAL A 437 -18.49 -22.46 20.90
CA VAL A 437 -18.19 -21.51 19.82
C VAL A 437 -19.46 -20.85 19.30
N GLN A 438 -20.56 -21.59 19.15
CA GLN A 438 -21.84 -21.03 18.73
C GLN A 438 -22.38 -20.03 19.75
N LYS A 439 -22.36 -20.37 21.05
CA LYS A 439 -22.78 -19.48 22.12
C LYS A 439 -21.98 -18.17 22.11
N TRP A 440 -20.65 -18.27 22.06
CA TRP A 440 -19.78 -17.09 21.99
C TRP A 440 -20.06 -16.23 20.75
N ALA A 441 -20.22 -16.83 19.57
CA ALA A 441 -20.45 -16.08 18.33
C ALA A 441 -21.76 -15.26 18.37
N ILE A 442 -22.77 -15.74 19.11
CA ILE A 442 -24.02 -15.01 19.34
C ILE A 442 -23.82 -13.91 20.39
N GLU A 443 -23.25 -14.24 21.56
CA GLU A 443 -23.09 -13.30 22.69
C GLU A 443 -22.11 -12.15 22.39
N SER A 444 -21.12 -12.40 21.53
CA SER A 444 -20.14 -11.39 21.09
C SER A 444 -20.70 -10.38 20.07
N GLY A 445 -21.91 -10.60 19.55
CA GLY A 445 -22.52 -9.77 18.50
C GLY A 445 -21.99 -10.07 17.08
N LEU A 446 -21.07 -11.03 16.92
CA LEU A 446 -20.48 -11.41 15.62
C LEU A 446 -21.53 -11.88 14.62
N VAL A 447 -22.48 -12.72 15.05
CA VAL A 447 -23.56 -13.24 14.20
C VAL A 447 -24.46 -12.11 13.69
N GLU A 448 -24.88 -11.22 14.58
CA GLU A 448 -25.72 -10.07 14.24
C GLU A 448 -24.99 -9.13 13.25
N GLU A 449 -23.72 -8.83 13.50
CA GLU A 449 -22.92 -7.98 12.61
C GLU A 449 -22.73 -8.60 11.23
N LEU A 450 -22.48 -9.91 11.14
CA LEU A 450 -22.33 -10.63 9.88
C LEU A 450 -23.64 -10.64 9.07
N MET A 451 -24.80 -10.76 9.74
CA MET A 451 -26.13 -10.72 9.12
C MET A 451 -26.54 -9.29 8.69
N ASN A 452 -26.23 -8.28 9.49
CA ASN A 452 -26.50 -6.87 9.15
C ASN A 452 -25.62 -6.37 8.00
N ASN A 453 -24.33 -6.75 8.00
CA ASN A 453 -23.41 -6.45 6.90
C ASN A 453 -23.85 -7.08 5.57
N THR A 454 -24.69 -8.12 5.56
CA THR A 454 -25.22 -8.69 4.31
C THR A 454 -26.36 -7.91 3.68
N PHE A 455 -27.11 -7.10 4.43
CA PHE A 455 -28.06 -6.14 3.84
C PHE A 455 -27.31 -5.01 3.11
N VAL A 456 -26.14 -4.61 3.63
CA VAL A 456 -25.27 -3.59 3.02
C VAL A 456 -24.41 -4.17 1.87
N LYS A 457 -23.88 -5.41 2.01
CA LYS A 457 -22.98 -6.06 1.03
C LYS A 457 -23.65 -6.61 -0.23
N LYS A 458 -24.99 -6.66 -0.32
CA LYS A 458 -25.67 -6.95 -1.61
C LYS A 458 -25.34 -5.90 -2.69
N GLN A 459 -24.85 -4.72 -2.32
CA GLN A 459 -24.37 -3.70 -3.25
C GLN A 459 -22.85 -3.74 -3.52
N THR A 460 -22.03 -4.56 -2.83
CA THR A 460 -20.58 -4.27 -2.76
C THR A 460 -19.58 -5.44 -2.84
N GLN A 461 -19.96 -6.71 -3.05
CA GLN A 461 -18.95 -7.80 -3.06
C GLN A 461 -19.09 -8.92 -4.13
N ARG A 462 -18.43 -8.74 -5.28
CA ARG A 462 -17.73 -9.78 -6.07
C ARG A 462 -16.36 -9.18 -6.44
N LYS A 463 -15.20 -9.65 -5.96
CA LYS A 463 -14.49 -10.92 -6.24
C LYS A 463 -13.21 -11.03 -5.36
N SER A 464 -12.67 -12.26 -5.19
CA SER A 464 -11.29 -12.63 -5.62
C SER A 464 -10.87 -14.04 -5.14
N LYS A 465 -10.38 -14.86 -6.08
CA LYS A 465 -9.39 -15.96 -5.94
C LYS A 465 -8.66 -16.04 -7.29
N SER A 466 -7.35 -16.26 -7.26
CA SER A 466 -6.37 -16.19 -8.37
C SER A 466 -6.29 -17.49 -9.21
N PRO A 467 -5.51 -17.53 -10.30
CA PRO A 467 -5.99 -17.55 -11.68
C PRO A 467 -6.05 -18.98 -12.26
N ALA A 468 -7.25 -19.54 -12.30
CA ALA A 468 -7.66 -20.21 -13.54
C ALA A 468 -8.18 -19.11 -14.47
N ILE A 469 -7.98 -19.23 -15.79
CA ILE A 469 -8.47 -18.32 -16.85
C ILE A 469 -9.71 -17.57 -16.34
N GLU A 470 -9.53 -16.29 -15.99
CA GLU A 470 -10.54 -15.58 -15.21
C GLU A 470 -11.81 -15.55 -16.06
N ASN A 471 -12.90 -16.12 -15.56
CA ASN A 471 -14.14 -16.11 -16.32
C ASN A 471 -14.67 -14.66 -16.35
N LEU A 472 -14.47 -14.00 -17.51
CA LEU A 472 -14.87 -12.62 -17.78
C LEU A 472 -16.32 -12.51 -18.27
N SER A 473 -17.09 -13.62 -18.30
CA SER A 473 -18.52 -13.62 -18.66
C SER A 473 -19.38 -12.69 -17.79
N ASN A 474 -18.88 -12.28 -16.63
CA ASN A 474 -19.55 -11.30 -15.77
C ASN A 474 -19.43 -9.84 -16.26
N ILE A 475 -18.57 -9.57 -17.26
CA ILE A 475 -18.43 -8.25 -17.89
C ILE A 475 -19.17 -8.30 -19.22
N THR A 476 -20.49 -8.07 -19.18
CA THR A 476 -21.37 -8.20 -20.35
C THR A 476 -21.05 -7.23 -21.49
N LYS A 477 -20.33 -6.14 -21.20
CA LYS A 477 -19.94 -5.13 -22.19
C LYS A 477 -18.62 -5.45 -22.91
N LEU A 478 -17.85 -6.43 -22.46
CA LEU A 478 -16.58 -6.81 -23.09
C LEU A 478 -16.83 -7.67 -24.33
N GLU A 479 -16.24 -7.26 -25.45
CA GLU A 479 -16.01 -8.14 -26.60
C GLU A 479 -14.56 -8.61 -26.53
N ASP A 480 -14.33 -9.83 -26.07
CA ASP A 480 -12.99 -10.32 -25.79
C ASP A 480 -12.32 -10.86 -27.05
N ALA A 481 -11.02 -10.63 -27.23
CA ALA A 481 -10.27 -11.21 -28.34
C ALA A 481 -10.08 -12.72 -28.13
N ASN A 482 -10.14 -13.53 -29.20
CA ASN A 482 -10.04 -14.99 -29.09
C ASN A 482 -8.69 -15.44 -28.50
N TRP A 483 -7.60 -14.71 -28.76
CA TRP A 483 -6.26 -15.02 -28.24
C TRP A 483 -5.93 -14.30 -26.93
N ALA A 484 -6.87 -13.53 -26.36
CA ALA A 484 -6.60 -12.79 -25.14
C ALA A 484 -6.32 -13.75 -23.96
N GLY A 485 -5.16 -13.58 -23.31
CA GLY A 485 -4.68 -14.46 -22.24
C GLY A 485 -4.07 -15.79 -22.72
N ASP A 486 -3.93 -16.00 -24.02
CA ASP A 486 -3.15 -17.12 -24.55
C ASP A 486 -1.66 -16.96 -24.19
N PRO A 487 -0.96 -17.99 -23.70
CA PRO A 487 0.44 -17.88 -23.26
C PRO A 487 1.44 -17.46 -24.35
N ILE A 488 1.10 -17.67 -25.64
CA ILE A 488 1.96 -17.38 -26.78
C ILE A 488 1.44 -16.16 -27.53
N LEU A 489 0.13 -16.10 -27.78
CA LEU A 489 -0.48 -15.15 -28.70
C LEU A 489 -0.98 -13.86 -28.04
N SER A 490 -1.13 -13.82 -26.71
CA SER A 490 -1.65 -12.64 -25.98
C SER A 490 -0.85 -11.36 -26.21
N GLN A 491 0.44 -11.47 -26.52
CA GLN A 491 1.30 -10.31 -26.80
C GLN A 491 0.96 -9.61 -28.12
N GLU A 492 0.36 -10.33 -29.07
CA GLU A 492 -0.16 -9.76 -30.31
C GLU A 492 -1.53 -9.13 -30.12
N CYS A 493 -2.22 -9.43 -29.02
CA CYS A 493 -3.54 -8.88 -28.75
C CYS A 493 -3.47 -7.40 -28.36
N ARG A 494 -4.46 -6.63 -28.81
CA ARG A 494 -4.70 -5.23 -28.41
C ARG A 494 -6.15 -5.04 -27.99
N LEU A 495 -6.34 -4.32 -26.88
CA LEU A 495 -7.68 -3.97 -26.39
C LEU A 495 -8.05 -2.56 -26.83
N PHE A 496 -9.16 -2.39 -27.54
CA PHE A 496 -9.78 -1.09 -27.77
C PHE A 496 -10.57 -0.67 -26.53
N ILE A 497 -10.20 0.46 -25.93
CA ILE A 497 -11.04 1.16 -24.96
C ILE A 497 -11.83 2.23 -25.70
N THR A 498 -13.15 2.24 -25.53
CA THR A 498 -14.02 3.18 -26.24
C THR A 498 -14.75 4.14 -25.30
N GLU A 499 -14.97 5.36 -25.75
CA GLU A 499 -15.82 6.33 -25.05
C GLU A 499 -17.31 6.00 -25.23
N GLY A 500 -17.89 5.33 -24.23
CA GLY A 500 -19.29 4.92 -24.23
C GLY A 500 -19.66 3.83 -25.25
N ASP A 501 -20.95 3.51 -25.29
CA ASP A 501 -21.50 2.44 -26.14
C ASP A 501 -21.56 2.85 -27.63
N SER A 502 -21.55 4.16 -27.94
CA SER A 502 -21.54 4.68 -29.31
C SER A 502 -20.22 4.40 -30.03
N ALA A 503 -19.08 4.71 -29.40
CA ALA A 503 -17.76 4.39 -29.96
C ALA A 503 -17.50 2.87 -29.98
N LYS A 504 -18.09 2.11 -29.03
CA LYS A 504 -18.05 0.64 -29.05
C LYS A 504 -18.64 0.09 -30.35
N ALA A 505 -19.80 0.58 -30.79
CA ALA A 505 -20.45 0.07 -32.00
C ALA A 505 -19.56 0.20 -33.25
N LEU A 506 -18.82 1.30 -33.35
CA LEU A 506 -17.82 1.53 -34.41
C LEU A 506 -16.68 0.50 -34.33
N ALA A 507 -16.11 0.29 -33.15
CA ALA A 507 -15.03 -0.66 -32.95
C ALA A 507 -15.46 -2.11 -33.24
N VAL A 508 -16.66 -2.51 -32.80
CA VAL A 508 -17.22 -3.85 -33.07
C VAL A 508 -17.44 -4.10 -34.57
N THR A 509 -17.90 -3.08 -35.31
CA THR A 509 -17.99 -3.16 -36.77
C THR A 509 -16.59 -3.30 -37.40
N GLY A 510 -15.61 -2.59 -36.85
CA GLY A 510 -14.20 -2.69 -37.25
C GLY A 510 -13.59 -4.06 -37.04
N LEU A 511 -13.94 -4.76 -35.94
CA LEU A 511 -13.46 -6.12 -35.65
C LEU A 511 -13.84 -7.14 -36.73
N GLU A 512 -14.94 -6.92 -37.48
CA GLU A 512 -15.31 -7.78 -38.61
C GLU A 512 -14.28 -7.73 -39.74
N VAL A 513 -13.50 -6.64 -39.84
CA VAL A 513 -12.47 -6.42 -40.86
C VAL A 513 -11.10 -6.92 -40.40
N VAL A 514 -10.68 -6.54 -39.19
CA VAL A 514 -9.33 -6.84 -38.68
C VAL A 514 -9.23 -8.20 -37.97
N GLY A 515 -10.38 -8.84 -37.73
CA GLY A 515 -10.50 -10.14 -37.06
C GLY A 515 -10.64 -10.01 -35.54
N ARG A 516 -11.39 -10.95 -34.96
CA ARG A 516 -11.63 -11.06 -33.50
C ARG A 516 -10.51 -11.79 -32.75
N ASP A 517 -9.49 -12.27 -33.45
CA ASP A 517 -8.41 -13.04 -32.84
C ASP A 517 -7.47 -12.15 -32.02
N ARG A 518 -7.07 -11.01 -32.60
CA ARG A 518 -6.08 -10.09 -32.01
C ARG A 518 -6.69 -8.88 -31.31
N TYR A 519 -7.97 -8.58 -31.54
CA TYR A 519 -8.56 -7.33 -31.09
C TYR A 519 -9.80 -7.56 -30.23
N GLY A 520 -9.81 -6.95 -29.05
CA GLY A 520 -10.96 -6.89 -28.14
C GLY A 520 -11.47 -5.47 -27.98
N VAL A 521 -12.68 -5.29 -27.46
CA VAL A 521 -13.32 -3.96 -27.28
C VAL A 521 -14.00 -3.88 -25.91
N PHE A 522 -13.74 -2.79 -25.18
CA PHE A 522 -14.38 -2.49 -23.89
C PHE A 522 -14.76 -1.01 -23.77
N PRO A 523 -16.03 -0.67 -23.51
CA PRO A 523 -16.46 0.71 -23.31
C PRO A 523 -16.27 1.19 -21.87
N ILE A 524 -15.78 2.42 -21.71
CA ILE A 524 -15.79 3.15 -20.44
C ILE A 524 -17.00 4.10 -20.44
N MET A 525 -17.74 4.17 -19.33
CA MET A 525 -18.94 4.99 -19.19
C MET A 525 -18.60 6.30 -18.50
N GLY A 526 -18.32 7.33 -19.29
CA GLY A 526 -17.97 8.66 -18.79
C GLY A 526 -16.48 8.80 -18.46
N LYS A 527 -16.14 9.79 -17.63
CA LYS A 527 -14.75 10.15 -17.34
C LYS A 527 -14.20 9.26 -16.20
N PRO A 528 -13.09 8.52 -16.43
CA PRO A 528 -12.43 7.76 -15.36
C PRO A 528 -12.03 8.65 -14.18
N ALA A 529 -12.01 8.10 -12.96
CA ALA A 529 -11.53 8.84 -11.80
C ALA A 529 -10.02 9.15 -11.93
N ASN A 530 -9.60 10.37 -11.59
CA ASN A 530 -8.18 10.71 -11.48
C ASN A 530 -7.58 10.01 -10.25
N VAL A 531 -6.82 8.95 -10.51
CA VAL A 531 -6.20 8.07 -9.49
C VAL A 531 -4.95 8.64 -8.82
N SER A 532 -4.45 9.80 -9.27
CA SER A 532 -3.26 10.40 -8.68
C SER A 532 -3.48 10.66 -7.19
N ARG A 533 -2.61 10.06 -6.35
CA ARG A 533 -2.70 10.08 -4.88
C ARG A 533 -4.01 9.52 -4.29
N MET A 534 -4.79 8.75 -5.03
CA MET A 534 -5.92 8.00 -4.46
C MET A 534 -5.41 6.77 -3.70
N SER A 535 -6.04 6.44 -2.57
CA SER A 535 -5.77 5.16 -1.92
C SER A 535 -6.21 4.01 -2.83
N ILE A 536 -5.46 2.91 -2.80
CA ILE A 536 -5.75 1.71 -3.62
C ILE A 536 -7.18 1.23 -3.37
N GLU A 537 -7.69 1.35 -2.15
CA GLU A 537 -9.08 1.03 -1.76
C GLU A 537 -10.12 1.82 -2.57
N LYS A 538 -9.91 3.14 -2.74
CA LYS A 538 -10.83 3.98 -3.52
C LYS A 538 -10.78 3.64 -5.01
N VAL A 539 -9.62 3.22 -5.51
CA VAL A 539 -9.47 2.79 -6.91
C VAL A 539 -10.15 1.43 -7.12
N ILE A 540 -10.01 0.49 -6.18
CA ILE A 540 -10.70 -0.80 -6.20
C ILE A 540 -12.23 -0.63 -6.08
N ALA A 541 -12.70 0.42 -5.40
CA ALA A 541 -14.12 0.74 -5.34
C ALA A 541 -14.71 1.17 -6.70
N SER A 542 -13.88 1.62 -7.66
CA SER A 542 -14.32 1.92 -9.02
C SER A 542 -14.51 0.64 -9.83
N GLU A 543 -15.75 0.33 -10.20
CA GLU A 543 -16.09 -0.86 -10.97
C GLU A 543 -15.44 -0.85 -12.37
N GLU A 544 -15.39 0.31 -13.03
CA GLU A 544 -14.83 0.43 -14.38
C GLU A 544 -13.33 0.18 -14.42
N ILE A 545 -12.58 0.81 -13.50
CA ILE A 545 -11.14 0.60 -13.38
C ILE A 545 -10.89 -0.86 -13.04
N THR A 546 -11.61 -1.42 -12.06
CA THR A 546 -11.47 -2.83 -11.66
C THR A 546 -11.75 -3.78 -12.83
N ASN A 547 -12.78 -3.52 -13.63
CA ASN A 547 -13.07 -4.31 -14.82
C ASN A 547 -11.95 -4.18 -15.86
N LEU A 548 -11.45 -2.97 -16.12
CA LEU A 548 -10.35 -2.75 -17.05
C LEU A 548 -9.08 -3.52 -16.64
N LEU A 549 -8.71 -3.46 -15.36
CA LEU A 549 -7.54 -4.19 -14.85
C LEU A 549 -7.69 -5.70 -15.02
N ARG A 550 -8.88 -6.23 -14.75
CA ARG A 550 -9.20 -7.66 -14.93
C ARG A 550 -9.14 -8.07 -16.40
N ILE A 551 -9.60 -7.22 -17.32
CA ILE A 551 -9.55 -7.49 -18.77
C ILE A 551 -8.09 -7.55 -19.26
N LEU A 552 -7.26 -6.61 -18.82
CA LEU A 552 -5.84 -6.53 -19.20
C LEU A 552 -4.97 -7.57 -18.48
N GLY A 553 -5.42 -8.12 -17.36
CA GLY A 553 -4.62 -9.01 -16.50
C GLY A 553 -3.60 -8.26 -15.64
N LEU A 554 -3.86 -6.99 -15.33
CA LEU A 554 -2.99 -6.15 -14.52
C LEU A 554 -3.18 -6.44 -13.02
N SER A 555 -2.08 -6.52 -12.30
CA SER A 555 -2.05 -6.76 -10.86
C SER A 555 -1.24 -5.68 -10.15
N TYR A 556 -1.79 -5.14 -9.06
CA TYR A 556 -1.08 -4.15 -8.23
C TYR A 556 0.20 -4.74 -7.62
N GLY A 557 1.25 -3.93 -7.52
CA GLY A 557 2.54 -4.32 -6.93
C GLY A 557 3.41 -5.24 -7.79
N VAL A 558 3.00 -5.55 -9.04
CA VAL A 558 3.79 -6.34 -9.99
C VAL A 558 4.62 -5.42 -10.87
N ASP A 559 5.92 -5.69 -10.97
CA ASP A 559 6.81 -4.97 -11.88
C ASP A 559 6.75 -5.55 -13.30
N TYR A 560 6.19 -4.76 -14.22
CA TYR A 560 6.09 -5.11 -15.64
C TYR A 560 7.31 -4.69 -16.48
N SER A 561 8.41 -4.25 -15.84
CA SER A 561 9.71 -4.10 -16.52
C SER A 561 10.29 -5.45 -16.97
N ALA A 562 9.94 -6.55 -16.28
CA ALA A 562 10.37 -7.90 -16.59
C ALA A 562 9.52 -8.54 -17.71
N PRO A 563 10.12 -9.11 -18.77
CA PRO A 563 9.38 -9.76 -19.86
C PRO A 563 8.43 -10.87 -19.39
N GLU A 564 8.87 -11.66 -18.41
CA GLU A 564 8.09 -12.77 -17.83
C GLU A 564 6.78 -12.33 -17.17
N ASN A 565 6.71 -11.10 -16.65
CA ASN A 565 5.48 -10.54 -16.08
C ASN A 565 4.58 -9.98 -17.17
N ARG A 566 5.14 -9.42 -18.25
CA ARG A 566 4.36 -8.98 -19.42
C ARG A 566 3.70 -10.14 -20.16
N LEU A 567 4.35 -11.31 -20.21
CA LEU A 567 3.77 -12.54 -20.77
C LEU A 567 2.51 -13.03 -20.03
N LYS A 568 2.28 -12.56 -18.79
CA LYS A 568 1.08 -12.89 -18.01
C LYS A 568 -0.10 -11.95 -18.31
N LEU A 569 0.11 -10.85 -19.05
CA LEU A 569 -0.96 -9.95 -19.44
C LEU A 569 -1.87 -10.63 -20.47
N ARG A 570 -3.16 -10.29 -20.44
CA ARG A 570 -4.11 -10.81 -21.44
C ARG A 570 -4.00 -10.14 -22.79
N TYR A 571 -3.54 -8.89 -22.79
CA TYR A 571 -3.33 -8.05 -23.97
C TYR A 571 -1.93 -7.45 -23.92
N GLY A 572 -1.20 -7.51 -25.03
CA GLY A 572 0.14 -6.91 -25.16
C GLY A 572 0.13 -5.39 -25.37
N GLY A 573 -1.04 -4.77 -25.51
CA GLY A 573 -1.17 -3.32 -25.64
C GLY A 573 -2.61 -2.84 -25.63
N LEU A 574 -2.75 -1.52 -25.56
CA LEU A 574 -4.01 -0.81 -25.41
C LEU A 574 -4.17 0.23 -26.52
N ILE A 575 -5.35 0.28 -27.14
CA ILE A 575 -5.72 1.29 -28.13
C ILE A 575 -6.88 2.12 -27.55
N ILE A 576 -6.67 3.42 -27.39
CA ILE A 576 -7.69 4.34 -26.88
C ILE A 576 -8.45 4.95 -28.07
N LEU A 577 -9.76 4.70 -28.13
CA LEU A 577 -10.69 5.19 -29.14
C LEU A 577 -11.71 6.11 -28.47
N THR A 578 -11.41 7.40 -28.45
CA THR A 578 -12.31 8.45 -27.94
C THR A 578 -12.77 9.33 -29.08
N ASP A 579 -13.79 10.14 -28.81
CA ASP A 579 -14.15 11.21 -29.74
C ASP A 579 -12.96 12.19 -29.88
N GLN A 580 -12.84 12.80 -31.06
CA GLN A 580 -11.73 13.71 -31.37
C GLN A 580 -12.08 15.14 -30.93
N ASP A 581 -12.44 15.27 -29.66
CA ASP A 581 -12.77 16.52 -28.97
C ASP A 581 -11.94 16.68 -27.68
N GLU A 582 -12.17 17.77 -26.97
CA GLU A 582 -11.46 18.09 -25.72
C GLU A 582 -11.78 17.10 -24.59
N ASP A 583 -13.01 16.58 -24.53
CA ASP A 583 -13.42 15.62 -23.50
C ASP A 583 -12.78 14.24 -23.72
N GLY A 584 -12.72 13.77 -24.96
CA GLY A 584 -11.99 12.58 -25.36
C GLY A 584 -10.50 12.68 -25.07
N SER A 585 -9.92 13.86 -25.29
CA SER A 585 -8.52 14.18 -24.91
C SER A 585 -8.28 14.01 -23.41
N HIS A 586 -9.24 14.43 -22.57
CA HIS A 586 -9.15 14.23 -21.12
C HIS A 586 -9.27 12.76 -20.72
N ILE A 587 -10.16 12.00 -21.35
CA ILE A 587 -10.30 10.55 -21.10
C ILE A 587 -9.00 9.81 -21.45
N LYS A 588 -8.38 10.11 -22.60
CA LYS A 588 -7.04 9.59 -22.95
C LYS A 588 -6.05 9.88 -21.82
N GLY A 589 -6.00 11.12 -21.36
CA GLY A 589 -5.10 11.55 -20.29
C GLY A 589 -5.33 10.82 -18.96
N LEU A 590 -6.58 10.58 -18.58
CA LEU A 590 -6.93 9.85 -17.36
C LEU A 590 -6.53 8.38 -17.41
N ILE A 591 -6.67 7.72 -18.57
CA ILE A 591 -6.21 6.34 -18.78
C ILE A 591 -4.67 6.27 -18.74
N ILE A 592 -3.98 7.22 -19.37
CA ILE A 592 -2.52 7.33 -19.32
C ILE A 592 -2.06 7.53 -17.87
N ASN A 593 -2.69 8.43 -17.12
CA ASN A 593 -2.41 8.68 -15.71
C ASN A 593 -2.67 7.44 -14.83
N LEU A 594 -3.71 6.66 -15.11
CA LEU A 594 -3.98 5.39 -14.42
C LEU A 594 -2.82 4.42 -14.57
N LEU A 595 -2.36 4.19 -15.81
CA LEU A 595 -1.24 3.30 -16.08
C LEU A 595 0.08 3.87 -15.55
N HIS A 596 0.30 5.18 -15.64
CA HIS A 596 1.50 5.85 -15.13
C HIS A 596 1.62 5.77 -13.61
N THR A 597 0.52 5.98 -12.88
CA THR A 597 0.52 5.99 -11.41
C THR A 597 0.87 4.62 -10.83
N PHE A 598 0.36 3.53 -11.42
CA PHE A 598 0.52 2.18 -10.88
C PHE A 598 1.58 1.33 -11.59
N TRP A 599 1.80 1.55 -12.89
CA TRP A 599 2.71 0.76 -13.74
C TRP A 599 3.42 1.61 -14.81
N PRO A 600 4.25 2.60 -14.41
CA PRO A 600 4.92 3.51 -15.36
C PRO A 600 5.81 2.76 -16.37
N GLN A 601 6.28 1.57 -16.00
CA GLN A 601 7.04 0.64 -16.85
C GLN A 601 6.32 0.31 -18.18
N LEU A 602 4.98 0.28 -18.18
CA LEU A 602 4.18 -0.02 -19.38
C LEU A 602 4.20 1.12 -20.38
N LEU A 603 4.26 2.37 -19.91
CA LEU A 603 4.40 3.54 -20.79
C LEU A 603 5.75 3.52 -21.49
N ARG A 604 6.81 3.17 -20.75
CA ARG A 604 8.18 3.01 -21.28
C ARG A 604 8.30 1.90 -22.33
N TYR A 605 7.46 0.88 -22.25
CA TYR A 605 7.41 -0.23 -23.22
C TYR A 605 6.63 0.10 -24.51
N GLY A 606 5.92 1.23 -24.58
CA GLY A 606 5.08 1.58 -25.73
C GLY A 606 3.76 0.82 -25.78
N PHE A 607 3.19 0.53 -24.60
CA PHE A 607 1.95 -0.24 -24.45
C PHE A 607 0.70 0.47 -24.99
N ILE A 608 0.72 1.80 -25.13
CA ILE A 608 -0.47 2.64 -25.40
C ILE A 608 -0.44 3.21 -26.82
N TRP A 609 -1.57 3.12 -27.50
CA TRP A 609 -1.84 3.67 -28.82
C TRP A 609 -3.13 4.50 -28.77
N SER A 610 -3.24 5.53 -29.60
CA SER A 610 -4.48 6.27 -29.84
C SER A 610 -4.99 5.97 -31.23
N PHE A 611 -6.29 5.77 -31.37
CA PHE A 611 -6.94 5.72 -32.67
C PHE A 611 -7.43 7.13 -33.04
N SER A 612 -6.94 7.68 -34.14
CA SER A 612 -7.33 9.00 -34.65
C SER A 612 -8.31 8.87 -35.79
N THR A 613 -9.51 9.45 -35.62
CA THR A 613 -10.48 9.55 -36.70
C THR A 613 -10.35 10.84 -37.49
N PRO A 614 -10.68 10.83 -38.79
CA PRO A 614 -10.81 12.05 -39.57
C PRO A 614 -11.90 12.99 -39.06
N LEU A 615 -11.61 14.29 -39.04
CA LEU A 615 -12.54 15.33 -38.59
C LEU A 615 -13.45 15.86 -39.71
N VAL A 616 -12.95 15.92 -40.95
CA VAL A 616 -13.66 16.57 -42.08
C VAL A 616 -13.62 15.71 -43.34
N HIS A 617 -14.79 15.52 -43.96
CA HIS A 617 -14.96 14.95 -45.29
C HIS A 617 -15.39 16.00 -46.32
N LEU A 618 -14.89 15.86 -47.55
CA LEU A 618 -15.12 16.81 -48.64
C LEU A 618 -15.54 16.15 -49.96
N GLY A 619 -16.84 16.01 -50.20
CA GLY A 619 -17.39 15.63 -51.52
C GLY A 619 -16.97 14.25 -52.07
N SER A 620 -17.06 14.08 -53.39
CA SER A 620 -16.87 12.80 -54.11
C SER A 620 -15.42 12.35 -54.30
N GLN A 621 -14.42 13.19 -53.97
CA GLN A 621 -13.03 12.80 -53.82
C GLN A 621 -12.70 12.87 -52.32
N THR A 622 -12.51 11.72 -51.69
CA THR A 622 -12.29 11.57 -50.24
C THR A 622 -11.00 12.26 -49.79
N LEU A 623 -11.05 13.56 -49.53
CA LEU A 623 -10.01 14.30 -48.81
C LEU A 623 -10.35 14.30 -47.32
N THR A 624 -9.36 13.90 -46.53
CA THR A 624 -9.51 13.50 -45.14
C THR A 624 -8.55 14.34 -44.32
N PHE A 625 -9.06 15.09 -43.34
CA PHE A 625 -8.25 15.97 -42.47
C PHE A 625 -8.30 15.49 -41.03
N HIS A 626 -7.17 15.52 -40.33
CA HIS A 626 -7.02 15.03 -38.95
C HIS A 626 -7.06 16.16 -37.91
N SER A 627 -6.96 17.42 -38.34
CA SER A 627 -7.13 18.59 -37.48
C SER A 627 -7.93 19.69 -38.18
N ILE A 628 -8.58 20.55 -37.38
CA ILE A 628 -9.23 21.75 -37.90
C ILE A 628 -8.24 22.71 -38.56
N ASP A 629 -6.99 22.71 -38.07
CA ASP A 629 -5.92 23.56 -38.53
C ASP A 629 -5.42 23.12 -39.92
N GLU A 630 -5.25 21.80 -40.14
CA GLU A 630 -4.94 21.21 -41.44
C GLU A 630 -6.03 21.52 -42.48
N PHE A 631 -7.30 21.42 -42.07
CA PHE A 631 -8.43 21.83 -42.91
C PHE A 631 -8.40 23.34 -43.21
N ASN A 632 -8.11 24.19 -42.23
CA ASN A 632 -8.04 25.64 -42.41
C ASN A 632 -6.86 26.07 -43.29
N GLN A 633 -5.71 25.41 -43.20
CA GLN A 633 -4.56 25.64 -44.09
C GLN A 633 -4.89 25.19 -45.52
N TRP A 634 -5.43 23.98 -45.69
CA TRP A 634 -5.91 23.49 -47.00
C TRP A 634 -6.95 24.42 -47.62
N LYS A 635 -7.83 24.99 -46.80
CA LYS A 635 -8.85 25.97 -47.22
C LYS A 635 -8.24 27.33 -47.61
N LYS A 636 -7.18 27.78 -46.95
CA LYS A 636 -6.47 29.03 -47.29
C LYS A 636 -5.78 28.95 -48.65
N ASP A 637 -5.33 27.76 -49.04
CA ASP A 637 -4.55 27.55 -50.27
C ASP A 637 -5.42 27.32 -51.53
N ARG A 638 -6.77 27.37 -51.43
CA ARG A 638 -7.67 27.14 -52.58
C ARG A 638 -8.84 28.14 -52.62
N THR A 639 -9.10 28.71 -53.80
CA THR A 639 -10.17 29.71 -54.05
C THR A 639 -11.53 29.12 -54.43
N ASP A 640 -11.62 27.80 -54.68
CA ASP A 640 -12.81 27.14 -55.25
C ASP A 640 -13.69 26.40 -54.21
N THR A 641 -13.68 26.88 -52.95
CA THR A 641 -14.25 26.15 -51.81
C THR A 641 -15.77 26.23 -51.66
N GLY A 642 -16.46 27.05 -52.46
CA GLY A 642 -17.89 27.37 -52.29
C GLY A 642 -18.88 26.27 -52.68
N LYS A 643 -18.45 25.21 -53.38
CA LYS A 643 -19.31 24.10 -53.86
C LYS A 643 -19.15 22.80 -53.07
N LEU A 644 -18.36 22.79 -52.01
CA LEU A 644 -17.99 21.57 -51.30
C LEU A 644 -18.90 21.35 -50.09
N VAL A 645 -19.55 20.18 -50.05
CA VAL A 645 -20.36 19.77 -48.89
C VAL A 645 -19.41 19.32 -47.79
N LEU A 646 -19.26 20.14 -46.75
CA LEU A 646 -18.52 19.78 -45.55
C LEU A 646 -19.36 18.88 -44.66
N LYS A 647 -18.82 17.73 -44.28
CA LYS A 647 -19.40 16.86 -43.25
C LYS A 647 -18.45 16.84 -42.05
N TYR A 648 -18.91 17.43 -40.94
CA TYR A 648 -18.22 17.39 -39.64
C TYR A 648 -18.63 16.14 -38.87
N TYR A 649 -17.66 15.37 -38.39
CA TYR A 649 -17.89 14.28 -37.45
C TYR A 649 -17.67 14.82 -36.03
N LYS A 650 -18.76 15.09 -35.30
CA LYS A 650 -18.70 15.56 -33.90
C LYS A 650 -18.64 14.44 -32.86
N GLY A 651 -18.78 13.18 -33.28
CA GLY A 651 -18.67 12.02 -32.41
C GLY A 651 -18.66 10.73 -33.21
N LEU A 652 -17.90 9.74 -32.75
CA LEU A 652 -17.69 8.44 -33.40
C LEU A 652 -19.00 7.69 -33.65
N GLY A 653 -20.03 7.96 -32.85
CA GLY A 653 -21.38 7.40 -33.02
C GLY A 653 -22.11 7.83 -34.29
N THR A 654 -21.61 8.83 -35.02
CA THR A 654 -22.21 9.34 -36.27
C THR A 654 -21.60 8.75 -37.54
N SER A 655 -20.52 7.98 -37.41
CA SER A 655 -19.88 7.32 -38.54
C SER A 655 -20.71 6.11 -39.00
N THR A 656 -20.80 5.95 -40.32
CA THR A 656 -21.53 4.83 -40.92
C THR A 656 -20.73 3.53 -40.83
N SER A 657 -21.39 2.36 -40.86
CA SER A 657 -20.71 1.07 -40.88
C SER A 657 -19.75 0.91 -42.07
N LYS A 658 -19.98 1.63 -43.18
CA LYS A 658 -19.08 1.63 -44.35
C LYS A 658 -17.77 2.36 -44.03
N GLU A 659 -17.86 3.54 -43.43
CA GLU A 659 -16.70 4.33 -43.00
C GLU A 659 -15.88 3.58 -41.93
N ALA A 660 -16.56 2.93 -40.96
CA ALA A 660 -15.90 2.11 -39.96
C ALA A 660 -15.06 0.98 -40.59
N ARG A 661 -15.59 0.26 -41.58
CA ARG A 661 -14.83 -0.77 -42.29
C ARG A 661 -13.64 -0.20 -43.06
N GLU A 662 -13.78 1.00 -43.63
CA GLU A 662 -12.68 1.67 -44.33
C GLU A 662 -11.55 2.05 -43.38
N TYR A 663 -11.87 2.66 -42.23
CA TYR A 663 -10.87 3.01 -41.21
C TYR A 663 -10.10 1.78 -40.72
N PHE A 664 -10.81 0.68 -40.43
CA PHE A 664 -10.18 -0.55 -39.95
C PHE A 664 -9.46 -1.33 -41.04
N SER A 665 -9.80 -1.15 -42.32
CA SER A 665 -9.03 -1.71 -43.44
C SER A 665 -7.65 -1.09 -43.57
N LYS A 666 -7.50 0.16 -43.10
CA LYS A 666 -6.25 0.92 -43.05
C LYS A 666 -5.88 1.28 -41.60
N LEU A 667 -6.07 0.32 -40.69
CA LEU A 667 -5.90 0.54 -39.25
C LEU A 667 -4.58 1.24 -38.90
N ASP A 668 -3.47 0.82 -39.51
CA ASP A 668 -2.13 1.38 -39.26
C ASP A 668 -1.99 2.87 -39.64
N GLU A 669 -2.83 3.39 -40.55
CA GLU A 669 -2.85 4.82 -40.90
C GLU A 669 -3.56 5.68 -39.84
N HIS A 670 -4.46 5.05 -39.07
CA HIS A 670 -5.25 5.71 -38.03
C HIS A 670 -4.66 5.55 -36.62
N LEU A 671 -3.64 4.71 -36.45
CA LEU A 671 -3.00 4.46 -35.17
C LEU A 671 -1.83 5.42 -34.92
N VAL A 672 -1.89 6.13 -33.78
CA VAL A 672 -0.81 6.98 -33.28
C VAL A 672 -0.19 6.30 -32.06
N GLN A 673 1.09 5.98 -32.14
CA GLN A 673 1.81 5.36 -31.01
C GLN A 673 2.25 6.41 -29.99
N PHE A 674 1.96 6.18 -28.70
CA PHE A 674 2.57 6.98 -27.64
C PHE A 674 3.96 6.42 -27.31
N ARG A 675 4.96 7.30 -27.37
CA ARG A 675 6.35 6.95 -27.07
C ARG A 675 6.81 7.67 -25.81
N TYR A 676 7.59 6.95 -25.02
CA TYR A 676 8.32 7.52 -23.91
C TYR A 676 9.74 7.84 -24.36
N GLU A 677 10.18 9.08 -24.19
CA GLU A 677 11.53 9.52 -24.57
C GLU A 677 12.44 9.75 -23.37
N ASN A 678 11.93 10.42 -22.33
CA ASN A 678 12.74 10.80 -21.16
C ASN A 678 11.86 11.15 -19.94
N ASP A 679 12.51 11.47 -18.82
CA ASP A 679 11.84 11.81 -17.55
C ASP A 679 10.98 13.09 -17.61
N GLU A 680 11.07 13.90 -18.68
CA GLU A 680 10.15 15.04 -18.89
C GLU A 680 8.72 14.54 -19.16
N ASP A 681 8.56 13.38 -19.80
CA ASP A 681 7.25 12.75 -20.01
C ASP A 681 6.56 12.46 -18.66
N ASP A 682 7.30 11.85 -17.73
CA ASP A 682 6.82 11.59 -16.36
C ASP A 682 6.46 12.90 -15.64
N SER A 683 7.33 13.90 -15.77
CA SER A 683 7.14 15.22 -15.14
C SER A 683 5.89 15.94 -15.64
N LYS A 684 5.58 15.82 -16.94
CA LYS A 684 4.42 16.44 -17.58
C LYS A 684 3.11 15.72 -17.24
N ILE A 685 3.12 14.39 -17.16
CA ILE A 685 1.96 13.63 -16.67
C ILE A 685 1.66 14.01 -15.21
N HIS A 686 2.69 14.06 -14.36
CA HIS A 686 2.52 14.50 -12.97
C HIS A 686 2.03 15.94 -12.86
N LEU A 687 2.53 16.87 -13.67
CA LEU A 687 2.05 18.25 -13.74
C LEU A 687 0.53 18.30 -14.00
N ALA A 688 0.07 17.54 -14.99
CA ALA A 688 -1.33 17.55 -15.40
C ALA A 688 -2.28 16.96 -14.35
N PHE A 689 -1.91 15.86 -13.69
CA PHE A 689 -2.85 15.09 -12.86
C PHE A 689 -2.61 15.15 -11.34
N ASP A 690 -1.44 15.58 -10.85
CA ASP A 690 -1.19 15.70 -9.41
C ASP A 690 -1.95 16.91 -8.82
N ARG A 691 -2.86 16.64 -7.88
CA ARG A 691 -3.72 17.67 -7.26
C ARG A 691 -2.91 18.77 -6.56
N ASN A 692 -1.73 18.47 -6.03
CA ASN A 692 -0.93 19.45 -5.29
C ASN A 692 -0.18 20.45 -6.18
N ARG A 693 -0.11 20.20 -7.49
CA ARG A 693 0.62 21.05 -8.46
C ARG A 693 -0.27 22.08 -9.14
N ALA A 694 -1.28 22.59 -8.42
CA ALA A 694 -2.24 23.54 -8.96
C ALA A 694 -1.58 24.85 -9.43
N ASN A 695 -0.59 25.37 -8.69
CA ASN A 695 0.14 26.58 -9.07
C ASN A 695 0.99 26.35 -10.32
N ASP A 696 1.71 25.23 -10.38
CA ASP A 696 2.50 24.84 -11.55
C ASP A 696 1.62 24.73 -12.81
N ARG A 697 0.40 24.16 -12.68
CA ARG A 697 -0.56 24.11 -13.80
C ARG A 697 -1.01 25.49 -14.25
N LYS A 698 -1.24 26.43 -13.33
CA LYS A 698 -1.59 27.81 -13.68
C LYS A 698 -0.47 28.47 -14.47
N GLN A 699 0.77 28.32 -14.00
CA GLN A 699 1.95 28.84 -14.69
C GLN A 699 2.10 28.20 -16.08
N TRP A 700 1.99 26.87 -16.17
CA TRP A 700 2.02 26.15 -17.43
C TRP A 700 0.95 26.64 -18.42
N ILE A 701 -0.30 26.82 -17.97
CA ILE A 701 -1.37 27.34 -18.83
C ILE A 701 -1.03 28.74 -19.34
N ARG A 702 -0.50 29.60 -18.46
CA ARG A 702 -0.14 30.99 -18.77
C ARG A 702 1.00 31.06 -19.81
N GLU A 703 2.07 30.30 -19.60
CA GLU A 703 3.18 30.20 -20.54
C GLU A 703 2.71 29.69 -21.91
N ARG A 704 1.83 28.68 -21.93
CA ARG A 704 1.29 28.11 -23.17
C ARG A 704 0.33 29.03 -23.91
N LEU A 705 -0.38 29.92 -23.20
CA LEU A 705 -1.21 30.95 -23.83
C LEU A 705 -0.36 32.02 -24.53
N MET A 706 0.82 32.35 -23.98
CA MET A 706 1.76 33.32 -24.58
C MET A 706 2.48 32.76 -25.81
N ASP A 707 2.72 31.44 -25.84
CA ASP A 707 3.50 30.74 -26.86
C ASP A 707 2.85 30.65 -28.27
N SER A 708 1.69 31.27 -28.49
CA SER A 708 0.96 31.39 -29.78
C SER A 708 1.09 30.19 -30.74
N PHE A 709 0.11 29.27 -30.73
CA PHE A 709 -0.21 28.31 -31.81
C PHE A 709 0.99 27.90 -32.72
N LEU A 710 2.00 27.24 -32.15
CA LEU A 710 3.01 26.56 -32.96
C LEU A 710 2.35 25.40 -33.69
N ASP A 711 2.22 25.54 -35.01
CA ASP A 711 1.79 24.52 -35.96
C ASP A 711 2.77 23.33 -35.89
N TYR A 712 2.24 22.13 -35.61
CA TYR A 712 3.03 20.90 -35.65
C TYR A 712 2.43 19.92 -36.67
N PRO A 713 3.24 19.38 -37.60
CA PRO A 713 2.79 18.41 -38.57
C PRO A 713 2.34 17.11 -37.89
N SER A 714 1.28 16.51 -38.42
CA SER A 714 0.72 15.23 -38.00
C SER A 714 1.78 14.13 -38.08
N SER A 715 2.32 13.71 -36.93
CA SER A 715 3.26 12.59 -36.83
C SER A 715 2.50 11.31 -36.42
N ARG A 716 2.93 10.15 -36.94
CA ARG A 716 2.38 8.83 -36.58
C ARG A 716 2.81 8.35 -35.18
N SER A 717 3.58 9.17 -34.47
CA SER A 717 3.97 8.94 -33.08
C SER A 717 3.96 10.26 -32.31
N SER A 718 3.50 10.22 -31.07
CA SER A 718 3.45 11.37 -30.17
C SER A 718 4.12 11.00 -28.85
N THR A 719 4.87 11.93 -28.24
CA THR A 719 5.38 11.74 -26.88
C THR A 719 4.30 12.07 -25.83
N PHE A 720 4.47 11.60 -24.60
CA PHE A 720 3.52 11.93 -23.52
C PHE A 720 3.56 13.43 -23.18
N LYS A 721 4.75 14.06 -23.23
CA LYS A 721 4.93 15.51 -23.13
C LYS A 721 4.15 16.25 -24.22
N GLU A 722 4.29 15.86 -25.48
CA GLU A 722 3.57 16.50 -26.58
C GLU A 722 2.06 16.36 -26.44
N PHE A 723 1.59 15.20 -26.03
CA PHE A 723 0.17 14.98 -25.73
C PHE A 723 -0.33 15.94 -24.64
N VAL A 724 0.39 16.05 -23.52
CA VAL A 724 0.01 16.95 -22.42
C VAL A 724 0.02 18.40 -22.89
N ASP A 725 1.11 18.86 -23.51
CA ASP A 725 1.32 20.26 -23.88
C ASP A 725 0.49 20.73 -25.09
N LYS A 726 0.07 19.81 -25.98
CA LYS A 726 -0.67 20.15 -27.22
C LYS A 726 -2.15 19.79 -27.15
N GLU A 727 -2.49 18.58 -26.71
CA GLU A 727 -3.86 18.04 -26.75
C GLU A 727 -4.59 18.28 -25.41
N LEU A 728 -4.01 17.82 -24.29
CA LEU A 728 -4.63 17.97 -22.95
C LEU A 728 -4.73 19.42 -22.47
N PHE A 729 -3.82 20.29 -22.94
CA PHE A 729 -3.90 21.74 -22.70
C PHE A 729 -5.23 22.35 -23.19
N ARG A 730 -5.76 21.91 -24.33
CA ARG A 730 -7.03 22.41 -24.88
C ARG A 730 -8.22 22.09 -23.97
N TYR A 731 -8.22 20.89 -23.38
CA TYR A 731 -9.19 20.52 -22.34
C TYR A 731 -9.08 21.41 -21.11
N SER A 732 -7.86 21.69 -20.65
CA SER A 732 -7.64 22.55 -19.47
C SER A 732 -8.21 23.96 -19.68
N LEU A 733 -8.13 24.50 -20.91
CA LEU A 733 -8.76 25.78 -21.25
C LEU A 733 -10.29 25.71 -21.26
N LEU A 734 -10.87 24.59 -21.71
CA LEU A 734 -12.31 24.38 -21.71
C LEU A 734 -12.86 24.28 -20.27
N ASP A 735 -12.16 23.54 -19.40
CA ASP A 735 -12.52 23.36 -18.00
C ASP A 735 -12.46 24.68 -17.23
N LEU A 736 -11.44 25.51 -17.48
CA LEU A 736 -11.33 26.84 -16.89
C LEU A 736 -12.52 27.75 -17.27
N LYS A 737 -12.96 27.70 -18.53
CA LYS A 737 -14.15 28.44 -18.98
C LYS A 737 -15.41 27.97 -18.25
N ALA A 738 -15.57 26.65 -18.06
CA ALA A 738 -16.71 26.10 -17.33
C ALA A 738 -16.73 26.53 -15.86
N ALA A 739 -15.58 26.50 -15.18
CA ALA A 739 -15.45 26.93 -13.78
C ALA A 739 -15.83 28.40 -13.59
N LEU A 740 -15.39 29.29 -14.49
CA LEU A 740 -15.75 30.71 -14.46
C LEU A 740 -17.27 30.92 -14.57
N VAL A 741 -17.91 30.19 -15.48
CA VAL A 741 -19.38 30.21 -15.65
C VAL A 741 -20.08 29.80 -14.36
N THR A 742 -19.64 28.72 -13.71
CA THR A 742 -20.25 28.28 -12.44
C THR A 742 -20.13 29.33 -11.33
N THR A 743 -18.98 30.00 -11.23
CA THR A 743 -18.78 31.10 -10.26
C THR A 743 -19.73 32.27 -10.55
N ILE A 744 -19.85 32.68 -11.81
CA ILE A 744 -20.78 33.75 -12.23
C ILE A 744 -22.21 33.38 -11.88
N VAL A 745 -22.63 32.13 -12.16
CA VAL A 745 -23.97 31.65 -11.82
C VAL A 745 -24.22 31.73 -10.32
N ARG A 746 -23.29 31.24 -9.49
CA ARG A 746 -23.43 31.28 -8.02
C ARG A 746 -23.48 32.69 -7.45
N LEU A 747 -22.75 33.65 -8.04
CA LEU A 747 -22.80 35.07 -7.63
C LEU A 747 -24.12 35.77 -7.97
N ALA A 748 -24.89 35.20 -8.91
CA ALA A 748 -26.18 35.72 -9.35
C ALA A 748 -27.39 35.01 -8.72
N GLN A 749 -27.20 33.86 -8.05
CA GLN A 749 -28.29 33.09 -7.45
C GLN A 749 -28.96 33.83 -6.29
N ASP A 750 -30.29 33.98 -6.38
CA ASP A 750 -31.12 34.85 -5.54
C ASP A 750 -32.17 34.10 -4.72
N PHE A 751 -32.09 32.76 -4.62
CA PHE A 751 -33.03 31.96 -3.83
C PHE A 751 -32.59 31.77 -2.38
N VAL A 752 -33.55 31.52 -1.48
CA VAL A 752 -33.30 31.35 -0.04
C VAL A 752 -32.18 30.34 0.24
N GLY A 753 -31.12 30.79 0.92
CA GLY A 753 -29.97 29.99 1.31
C GLY A 753 -28.72 30.16 0.45
N THR A 754 -28.75 30.99 -0.60
CA THR A 754 -27.56 31.40 -1.36
C THR A 754 -27.01 32.74 -0.85
N ASN A 755 -27.17 33.83 -1.62
CA ASN A 755 -26.60 35.13 -1.34
C ASN A 755 -27.64 36.01 -0.64
N ASN A 756 -27.26 36.63 0.50
CA ASN A 756 -28.08 37.70 1.09
C ASN A 756 -27.94 39.00 0.30
N LEU A 757 -26.83 39.16 -0.43
CA LEU A 757 -26.58 40.26 -1.35
C LEU A 757 -26.01 39.70 -2.65
N CYS A 758 -26.83 39.68 -3.70
CA CYS A 758 -26.40 39.26 -5.03
C CYS A 758 -25.55 40.35 -5.69
N MET A 759 -24.33 39.98 -6.09
CA MET A 759 -23.41 40.90 -6.78
C MET A 759 -23.71 41.00 -8.28
N LEU A 760 -24.44 40.02 -8.79
CA LEU A 760 -24.85 39.90 -10.18
C LEU A 760 -26.36 39.70 -10.26
N GLU A 761 -27.01 40.22 -11.30
CA GLU A 761 -28.44 39.98 -11.51
C GLU A 761 -28.67 38.69 -12.33
N PRO A 762 -29.57 37.79 -11.90
CA PRO A 762 -29.92 36.59 -12.66
C PRO A 762 -30.92 36.92 -13.78
N VAL A 763 -30.43 37.11 -15.02
CA VAL A 763 -31.31 37.31 -16.19
C VAL A 763 -31.47 35.98 -16.95
N GLY A 764 -32.46 35.20 -16.54
CA GLY A 764 -32.73 33.86 -17.07
C GLY A 764 -32.86 32.82 -15.95
N GLN A 765 -32.67 31.55 -16.27
CA GLN A 765 -32.74 30.46 -15.28
C GLN A 765 -31.36 30.21 -14.64
N PHE A 766 -31.08 30.85 -13.51
CA PHE A 766 -29.83 30.70 -12.73
C PHE A 766 -29.86 29.56 -11.70
N GLY A 767 -30.83 28.65 -11.86
CA GLY A 767 -31.09 27.55 -10.95
C GLY A 767 -32.12 27.92 -9.89
N THR A 768 -32.63 26.92 -9.19
CA THR A 768 -33.67 27.05 -8.18
C THR A 768 -33.26 26.35 -6.90
N ARG A 769 -33.97 26.69 -5.81
CA ARG A 769 -33.80 26.02 -4.53
C ARG A 769 -34.03 24.50 -4.59
N HIS A 770 -34.80 24.00 -5.56
CA HIS A 770 -35.15 22.59 -5.65
C HIS A 770 -33.92 21.69 -5.82
N GLU A 771 -32.97 22.10 -6.66
CA GLU A 771 -31.72 21.36 -6.91
C GLU A 771 -30.49 22.07 -6.31
N GLY A 772 -30.71 23.03 -5.41
CA GLY A 772 -29.63 23.84 -4.83
C GLY A 772 -28.88 24.66 -5.88
N GLY A 773 -29.55 25.03 -6.98
CA GLY A 773 -29.00 25.85 -8.05
C GLY A 773 -28.26 25.08 -9.15
N ASN A 774 -28.21 23.74 -9.11
CA ASN A 774 -27.58 22.91 -10.16
C ASN A 774 -28.42 22.82 -11.44
N ASP A 775 -29.70 23.18 -11.37
CA ASP A 775 -30.66 23.27 -12.47
C ASP A 775 -30.55 24.61 -13.24
N ALA A 776 -29.42 25.32 -13.12
CA ALA A 776 -29.15 26.49 -13.92
C ALA A 776 -29.07 26.12 -15.42
N ALA A 777 -29.68 26.94 -16.26
CA ALA A 777 -29.63 26.76 -17.69
C ALA A 777 -28.19 26.98 -18.21
N ASN A 778 -27.86 26.33 -19.33
CA ASN A 778 -26.55 26.45 -19.96
C ASN A 778 -26.19 27.93 -20.22
N SER A 779 -24.91 28.31 -20.10
CA SER A 779 -24.42 29.69 -20.22
C SER A 779 -24.87 30.43 -21.47
N ARG A 780 -25.13 29.71 -22.57
CA ARG A 780 -25.67 30.30 -23.82
C ARG A 780 -27.11 30.81 -23.71
N TYR A 781 -27.84 30.46 -22.66
CA TYR A 781 -29.25 30.80 -22.44
C TYR A 781 -29.47 31.76 -21.27
N ILE A 782 -28.41 32.11 -20.54
CA ILE A 782 -28.48 32.96 -19.35
C ILE A 782 -27.61 34.18 -19.54
N PHE A 783 -28.09 35.32 -19.05
CA PHE A 783 -27.39 36.59 -19.11
C PHE A 783 -27.25 37.14 -17.70
N THR A 784 -26.23 37.96 -17.48
CA THR A 784 -26.06 38.64 -16.20
C THR A 784 -25.43 40.01 -16.42
N LYS A 785 -25.59 40.86 -15.42
CA LYS A 785 -24.96 42.18 -15.33
C LYS A 785 -24.69 42.48 -13.87
N LEU A 786 -23.86 43.49 -13.60
CA LEU A 786 -23.62 43.96 -12.24
C LEU A 786 -24.94 44.39 -11.59
N SER A 787 -25.15 43.91 -10.36
CA SER A 787 -26.21 44.41 -9.50
C SER A 787 -25.94 45.89 -9.15
N PRO A 788 -26.97 46.75 -9.04
CA PRO A 788 -26.81 48.13 -8.59
C PRO A 788 -26.12 48.24 -7.22
N PHE A 789 -26.28 47.22 -6.37
CA PHE A 789 -25.63 47.18 -5.05
C PHE A 789 -24.12 46.94 -5.13
N THR A 790 -23.61 46.34 -6.20
CA THR A 790 -22.19 45.99 -6.31
C THR A 790 -21.30 47.21 -6.29
N ARG A 791 -21.70 48.31 -6.93
CA ARG A 791 -20.96 49.58 -6.89
C ARG A 791 -21.17 50.40 -5.61
N LEU A 792 -22.13 50.02 -4.78
CA LEU A 792 -22.23 50.56 -3.41
C LEU A 792 -21.27 49.83 -2.48
N ILE A 793 -21.06 48.53 -2.67
CA ILE A 793 -20.12 47.74 -1.88
C ILE A 793 -18.66 47.95 -2.32
N PHE A 794 -18.46 48.19 -3.61
CA PHE A 794 -17.17 48.53 -4.22
C PHE A 794 -17.28 49.91 -4.88
N PRO A 795 -17.07 50.99 -4.11
CA PRO A 795 -17.11 52.36 -4.61
C PRO A 795 -16.20 52.52 -5.83
N LEU A 796 -16.66 53.24 -6.84
CA LEU A 796 -15.90 53.46 -8.07
C LEU A 796 -14.63 54.28 -7.80
N GLU A 797 -14.68 55.14 -6.78
CA GLU A 797 -13.58 55.98 -6.34
C GLU A 797 -12.39 55.16 -5.78
N ASP A 798 -12.68 53.99 -5.20
CA ASP A 798 -11.68 53.09 -4.61
C ASP A 798 -10.91 52.30 -5.68
N ASP A 799 -11.40 52.24 -6.93
CA ASP A 799 -10.72 51.52 -8.02
C ASP A 799 -9.26 52.01 -8.16
N ASN A 800 -8.99 53.31 -7.99
CA ASN A 800 -7.66 53.91 -8.13
C ASN A 800 -6.64 53.53 -7.04
N ILE A 801 -7.11 53.04 -5.88
CA ILE A 801 -6.23 52.64 -4.76
C ILE A 801 -5.99 51.13 -4.72
N LEU A 802 -6.65 50.36 -5.58
CA LEU A 802 -6.43 48.92 -5.69
C LEU A 802 -5.05 48.63 -6.29
N LYS A 803 -4.42 47.58 -5.78
CA LYS A 803 -3.17 47.08 -6.34
C LYS A 803 -3.47 46.21 -7.55
N TYR A 804 -3.44 46.82 -8.73
CA TYR A 804 -3.59 46.13 -10.01
C TYR A 804 -2.38 45.27 -10.33
N MET A 805 -2.64 44.07 -10.85
CA MET A 805 -1.59 43.21 -11.37
C MET A 805 -1.14 43.71 -12.74
N ASN A 806 0.15 43.56 -13.04
CA ASN A 806 0.73 43.92 -14.33
C ASN A 806 1.05 42.62 -15.09
N GLU A 807 0.38 42.41 -16.21
CA GLU A 807 0.64 41.31 -17.14
C GLU A 807 1.01 41.91 -18.49
N GLU A 808 2.22 41.60 -18.98
CA GLU A 808 2.73 42.08 -20.28
C GLU A 808 2.68 43.61 -20.49
N ASN A 809 2.97 44.38 -19.44
CA ASN A 809 2.89 45.85 -19.40
C ASN A 809 1.45 46.42 -19.52
N GLN A 810 0.43 45.60 -19.31
CA GLN A 810 -0.95 46.03 -19.15
C GLN A 810 -1.42 45.84 -17.70
N LEU A 811 -2.09 46.85 -17.17
CA LEU A 811 -2.82 46.73 -15.90
C LEU A 811 -4.04 45.84 -16.14
N VAL A 812 -4.09 44.70 -15.47
CA VAL A 812 -5.21 43.74 -15.55
C VAL A 812 -6.13 43.90 -14.34
N GLU A 813 -6.69 42.81 -13.81
CA GLU A 813 -7.50 42.80 -12.60
C GLU A 813 -6.69 43.12 -11.31
N PRO A 814 -7.34 43.67 -10.28
CA PRO A 814 -6.72 43.91 -8.99
C PRO A 814 -6.46 42.62 -8.22
N GLU A 815 -5.43 42.61 -7.37
CA GLU A 815 -5.05 41.45 -6.55
C GLU A 815 -6.22 40.97 -5.68
N TRP A 816 -6.96 41.92 -5.10
CA TRP A 816 -8.21 41.69 -4.36
C TRP A 816 -9.12 42.90 -4.51
N TYR A 817 -10.43 42.67 -4.55
CA TYR A 817 -11.41 43.73 -4.34
C TYR A 817 -11.68 43.87 -2.84
N CYS A 818 -11.67 45.09 -2.31
CA CYS A 818 -11.92 45.38 -0.90
C CYS A 818 -13.36 45.88 -0.73
N PRO A 819 -14.30 45.05 -0.25
CA PRO A 819 -15.66 45.51 -0.06
C PRO A 819 -15.74 46.37 1.20
N ILE A 820 -16.50 47.46 1.17
CA ILE A 820 -16.70 48.32 2.36
C ILE A 820 -17.49 47.62 3.48
N VAL A 821 -18.15 46.50 3.15
CA VAL A 821 -18.83 45.61 4.11
C VAL A 821 -18.24 44.20 4.00
N PRO A 822 -17.96 43.49 5.11
CA PRO A 822 -17.46 42.12 5.10
C PRO A 822 -18.40 41.11 4.41
N LEU A 823 -18.27 40.93 3.09
CA LEU A 823 -19.15 40.07 2.30
C LEU A 823 -19.15 38.60 2.73
N ILE A 824 -18.05 38.11 3.30
CA ILE A 824 -17.99 36.73 3.84
C ILE A 824 -19.00 36.50 4.97
N LEU A 825 -19.33 37.53 5.75
CA LEU A 825 -20.35 37.45 6.79
C LEU A 825 -21.75 37.64 6.20
N VAL A 826 -21.89 38.50 5.18
CA VAL A 826 -23.18 38.78 4.54
C VAL A 826 -23.67 37.56 3.75
N ASN A 827 -22.85 37.02 2.84
CA ASN A 827 -23.24 35.93 1.95
C ASN A 827 -22.85 34.53 2.46
N GLY A 828 -22.00 34.46 3.50
CA GLY A 828 -21.47 33.20 3.98
C GLY A 828 -20.37 32.63 3.07
N ALA A 829 -19.81 31.51 3.50
CA ALA A 829 -18.81 30.75 2.74
C ALA A 829 -18.80 29.29 3.18
N GLU A 830 -18.68 28.36 2.25
CA GLU A 830 -18.49 26.95 2.54
C GLU A 830 -17.37 26.38 1.66
N GLY A 831 -16.45 25.64 2.27
CA GLY A 831 -15.33 25.05 1.56
C GLY A 831 -14.64 23.95 2.36
N ILE A 832 -14.20 22.92 1.64
CA ILE A 832 -13.37 21.84 2.19
C ILE A 832 -12.02 21.91 1.48
N ALA A 833 -10.95 22.01 2.25
CA ALA A 833 -9.58 21.82 1.81
C ALA A 833 -8.95 20.68 2.63
N THR A 834 -7.82 20.13 2.18
CA THR A 834 -7.15 19.01 2.85
C THR A 834 -6.82 19.38 4.31
N GLY A 835 -7.54 18.79 5.28
CA GLY A 835 -7.38 19.07 6.71
C GLY A 835 -8.17 20.28 7.25
N TRP A 836 -8.95 20.98 6.41
CA TRP A 836 -9.67 22.19 6.80
C TRP A 836 -11.11 22.17 6.27
N TYR A 837 -12.06 22.53 7.13
CA TYR A 837 -13.44 22.78 6.76
C TYR A 837 -13.81 24.19 7.22
N THR A 838 -14.37 24.99 6.32
CA THR A 838 -14.96 26.27 6.67
C THR A 838 -16.44 26.26 6.33
N ARG A 839 -17.25 26.75 7.27
CA ARG A 839 -18.66 27.03 7.07
C ARG A 839 -19.02 28.28 7.85
N VAL A 840 -19.20 29.37 7.12
CA VAL A 840 -19.68 30.65 7.61
C VAL A 840 -21.11 30.80 7.11
N LEU A 841 -22.06 30.93 8.04
CA LEU A 841 -23.45 31.19 7.70
C LEU A 841 -23.64 32.67 7.38
N SER A 842 -24.58 32.95 6.48
CA SER A 842 -24.98 34.29 6.07
C SER A 842 -25.60 35.07 7.24
N HIS A 843 -25.37 36.37 7.30
CA HIS A 843 -25.88 37.29 8.32
C HIS A 843 -26.64 38.45 7.68
N ASN A 844 -27.46 39.13 8.49
CA ASN A 844 -28.17 40.31 8.04
C ASN A 844 -27.19 41.44 7.73
N ILE A 845 -27.27 42.00 6.52
CA ILE A 845 -26.35 43.04 6.06
C ILE A 845 -26.36 44.29 6.96
N PHE A 846 -27.50 44.68 7.51
CA PHE A 846 -27.60 45.85 8.37
C PHE A 846 -26.93 45.63 9.73
N GLU A 847 -27.04 44.43 10.31
CA GLU A 847 -26.33 44.09 11.54
C GLU A 847 -24.81 44.10 11.35
N VAL A 848 -24.34 43.60 10.20
CA VAL A 848 -22.92 43.65 9.83
C VAL A 848 -22.47 45.11 9.68
N ILE A 849 -23.23 45.94 8.97
CA ILE A 849 -22.92 47.38 8.81
C ILE A 849 -22.88 48.09 10.17
N ASP A 850 -23.85 47.85 11.04
CA ASP A 850 -23.91 48.47 12.36
C ASP A 850 -22.71 48.06 13.23
N ASN A 851 -22.26 46.82 13.12
CA ASN A 851 -21.06 46.34 13.81
C ASN A 851 -19.77 46.92 13.23
N VAL A 852 -19.68 47.09 11.92
CA VAL A 852 -18.56 47.80 11.28
C VAL A 852 -18.50 49.25 11.77
N ARG A 853 -19.64 49.95 11.79
CA ARG A 853 -19.73 51.33 12.34
C ARG A 853 -19.31 51.38 13.81
N ARG A 854 -19.80 50.44 14.63
CA ARG A 854 -19.38 50.33 16.04
C ARG A 854 -17.87 50.19 16.19
N LEU A 855 -17.23 49.34 15.38
CA LEU A 855 -15.78 49.18 15.40
C LEU A 855 -15.05 50.47 15.02
N ILE A 856 -15.53 51.17 13.99
CA ILE A 856 -14.98 52.47 13.56
C ILE A 856 -15.09 53.50 14.69
N ASP A 857 -16.22 53.52 15.40
CA ASP A 857 -16.48 54.43 16.52
C ASP A 857 -15.83 53.97 17.86
N GLY A 858 -15.10 52.85 17.87
CA GLY A 858 -14.44 52.30 19.06
C GLY A 858 -15.38 51.63 20.08
N HIS A 859 -16.59 51.28 19.69
CA HIS A 859 -17.57 50.57 20.50
C HIS A 859 -17.43 49.04 20.40
N GLN A 860 -17.88 48.32 21.43
CA GLN A 860 -17.93 46.86 21.40
C GLN A 860 -18.96 46.34 20.39
N LEU A 861 -18.58 45.22 19.76
CA LEU A 861 -19.41 44.48 18.82
C LEU A 861 -20.66 43.91 19.50
N LYS A 862 -21.78 43.95 18.78
CA LYS A 862 -22.98 43.21 19.14
C LYS A 862 -22.93 41.82 18.50
N ARG A 863 -23.29 40.81 19.28
CA ARG A 863 -23.45 39.45 18.76
C ARG A 863 -24.57 39.42 17.71
N MET A 864 -24.29 38.80 16.57
CA MET A 864 -25.24 38.60 15.47
C MET A 864 -25.66 37.14 15.42
N VAL A 865 -26.87 36.88 14.93
CA VAL A 865 -27.34 35.53 14.63
C VAL A 865 -27.47 35.34 13.13
N PRO A 866 -27.27 34.12 12.59
CA PRO A 866 -27.42 33.86 11.17
C PRO A 866 -28.79 34.28 10.64
N SER A 867 -28.80 34.80 9.43
CA SER A 867 -29.99 35.29 8.75
C SER A 867 -29.85 35.02 7.25
N PHE A 868 -30.95 34.64 6.60
CA PHE A 868 -30.98 34.31 5.18
C PHE A 868 -32.02 35.20 4.50
N SER A 869 -31.70 35.77 3.33
CA SER A 869 -32.66 36.57 2.56
C SER A 869 -33.92 35.77 2.28
N ASP A 870 -35.06 36.44 2.42
CA ASP A 870 -36.39 35.90 2.14
C ASP A 870 -36.77 34.66 2.95
N PHE A 871 -36.03 34.34 4.02
CA PHE A 871 -36.36 33.27 4.97
C PHE A 871 -37.28 33.77 6.09
N SER A 872 -38.48 33.21 6.22
CA SER A 872 -39.44 33.58 7.27
C SER A 872 -39.48 32.63 8.47
N GLY A 873 -38.62 31.61 8.49
CA GLY A 873 -38.49 30.66 9.60
C GLY A 873 -37.95 31.28 10.89
N SER A 874 -37.50 30.44 11.82
CA SER A 874 -36.85 30.88 13.06
C SER A 874 -35.46 30.29 13.19
N VAL A 875 -34.50 31.13 13.58
CA VAL A 875 -33.13 30.73 13.92
C VAL A 875 -32.98 30.90 15.43
N LYS A 876 -32.56 29.84 16.13
CA LYS A 876 -32.30 29.86 17.57
C LYS A 876 -30.90 29.36 17.85
N GLU A 877 -30.15 30.10 18.65
CA GLU A 877 -28.84 29.64 19.13
C GLU A 877 -29.05 28.68 20.30
N ILE A 878 -28.43 27.50 20.24
CA ILE A 878 -28.50 26.47 21.29
C ILE A 878 -27.23 26.52 22.16
N TYR A 879 -26.06 26.57 21.52
CA TYR A 879 -24.75 26.72 22.13
C TYR A 879 -23.95 27.78 21.37
N GLU A 880 -22.81 28.20 21.90
CA GLU A 880 -21.93 29.14 21.21
C GLU A 880 -21.61 28.66 19.79
N ASN A 881 -22.02 29.46 18.79
CA ASN A 881 -21.88 29.17 17.36
C ASN A 881 -22.62 27.91 16.86
N HIS A 882 -23.66 27.46 17.58
CA HIS A 882 -24.51 26.33 17.17
C HIS A 882 -25.98 26.75 17.10
N TYR A 883 -26.60 26.61 15.92
CA TYR A 883 -27.92 27.14 15.63
C TYR A 883 -28.91 26.05 15.19
N GLU A 884 -30.13 26.13 15.72
CA GLU A 884 -31.30 25.41 15.24
C GLU A 884 -32.09 26.30 14.28
N ILE A 885 -32.37 25.81 13.07
CA ILE A 885 -33.07 26.56 12.03
C ILE A 885 -34.34 25.81 11.66
N HIS A 886 -35.51 26.41 11.94
CA HIS A 886 -36.82 25.84 11.66
C HIS A 886 -37.53 26.62 10.56
N GLY A 887 -37.99 25.94 9.52
CA GLY A 887 -38.89 26.52 8.53
C GLY A 887 -40.31 26.70 9.07
N LYS A 888 -41.07 27.66 8.53
CA LYS A 888 -42.52 27.76 8.78
C LYS A 888 -43.28 26.93 7.75
N PHE A 889 -44.39 26.33 8.18
CA PHE A 889 -45.33 25.65 7.30
C PHE A 889 -46.76 25.97 7.71
N LYS A 890 -47.67 25.99 6.73
CA LYS A 890 -49.10 26.21 6.95
C LYS A 890 -49.88 25.05 6.33
N PHE A 891 -50.73 24.41 7.12
CA PHE A 891 -51.68 23.44 6.59
C PHE A 891 -52.81 24.16 5.85
N VAL A 892 -52.96 23.85 4.56
CA VAL A 892 -54.08 24.31 3.75
C VAL A 892 -54.93 23.08 3.36
N PRO A 893 -56.19 22.98 3.83
CA PRO A 893 -57.04 21.85 3.48
C PRO A 893 -57.40 21.87 1.98
N SER A 894 -57.22 20.73 1.30
CA SER A 894 -57.65 20.54 -0.10
C SER A 894 -59.13 20.18 -0.17
N LEU A 895 -59.85 20.71 -1.17
CA LEU A 895 -61.26 20.37 -1.46
C LEU A 895 -61.43 19.00 -2.14
N ARG A 896 -60.35 18.27 -2.45
CA ARG A 896 -60.42 16.93 -3.07
C ARG A 896 -60.23 15.83 -2.03
N LYS A 897 -61.22 14.92 -1.93
CA LYS A 897 -61.38 13.91 -0.87
C LYS A 897 -60.23 12.89 -0.69
N ASN A 898 -59.30 12.75 -1.64
CA ASN A 898 -58.29 11.68 -1.62
C ASN A 898 -56.84 12.13 -1.93
N THR A 899 -56.42 13.32 -1.50
CA THR A 899 -54.97 13.65 -1.57
C THR A 899 -54.54 14.62 -0.48
N PRO A 900 -53.71 14.21 0.49
CA PRO A 900 -53.04 15.14 1.37
C PRO A 900 -51.82 15.67 0.61
N PHE A 901 -51.89 16.89 0.10
CA PHE A 901 -50.66 17.62 -0.20
C PHE A 901 -50.47 18.70 0.86
N LEU A 902 -49.44 18.51 1.69
CA LEU A 902 -48.83 19.63 2.42
C LEU A 902 -48.29 20.60 1.37
N THR A 903 -48.85 21.80 1.30
CA THR A 903 -48.18 22.89 0.58
C THR A 903 -47.16 23.48 1.54
N TYR A 904 -45.88 23.16 1.35
CA TYR A 904 -44.79 23.85 2.04
C TYR A 904 -44.71 25.26 1.50
N VAL A 905 -45.28 26.22 2.22
CA VAL A 905 -44.91 27.63 2.07
C VAL A 905 -43.76 27.86 3.02
N ALA A 906 -42.56 27.43 2.64
CA ALA A 906 -41.36 28.02 3.19
C ALA A 906 -41.24 29.43 2.59
N LEU A 907 -41.93 30.39 3.20
CA LEU A 907 -41.35 31.73 3.28
C LEU A 907 -40.16 31.56 4.22
#